data_AF-A0A818W5S2-F1
#
_entry.id   AF-A0A818W5S2-F1
#
_cell.length_a   1.000
_cell.length_b   1.000
_cell.length_c   1.000
_cell.angle_alpha   90.00
_cell.angle_beta   90.00
_cell.angle_gamma   90.00
#
_symmetry.space_group_name_H-M   'P 1'
#
loop_
_entity.id
_entity.type
_entity.pdbx_description
1 polymer ?
#
loop_
_entity_poly.entity_id
_entity_poly.type
_entity_poly.pdbx_seq_one_letter_code
_entity_poly.pdbx_strand_id
1 'polypeptide(L)'
;MSKIFDNLLSTKSLHSKDPIDRYIFDHSLRYTPEQFELLEDIKNLPEKIQPWLGSTDEAQFFQLLIRLMNGKRAIEIGTFTGYTSLAIALALPSDGELITCDITDEYIRQDIWIKAGIRNKINLQIRPALETLKDLLKTYGSNSFDFIFIDGDKENYLQYYELSLELIHSNGLIAIDNTLWNGRVLNENDISIETITIRQMNELVKNDNRIDISFLRLGDGTTLYFTFVFLRIIIQKCFSSVHISPNRNQLQYSFIRTNSDRIVERFKRRTTSDIFQIHIHYDTSVKKLLNDEQRLIKEAVEAATKFWSKAIRPKYKLNNRIRLARQCPSRKMFIVENDYSVHYCSEKCLDETHCGDIIVPYEHLQQCHVCNKDRKCERIGTNGSGVNAEFILYVSALDTNRCEPIDTLATASFCQLEPEQDRPIAGNINVCPWRLRGDRIWRDFDRLVSTIKHEILHTLVFSSGLFAFFRDSNGEPFTERDPATRWPKAYDEKLQVYTPSDKVLKQIVRKNWKIRGGLMNKIILMLVTPKVQAIVREHFSCSTLEGAELENQGSIGTALTHWEKRLFEHEIMTGTYTQESVISNLTLALLEDSGWYDVSYEYGKPLLWGRNLGCDFVKTSCKQWIDSKLEKKQSPYPFCISSSKPNLSKRICDYTYDKVVMCNLIEYPTAVPLEYQV
;
A
#
# COMPACT_ATOMS: atom_id res chain seq x y z
N MET A 1 -2.74 -49.23 17.12
CA MET A 1 -2.85 -47.76 17.01
C MET A 1 -4.27 -47.25 16.79
N SER A 2 -5.20 -47.94 16.09
CA SER A 2 -6.49 -47.29 15.71
C SER A 2 -7.54 -47.10 16.83
N LYS A 3 -7.49 -47.82 17.95
CA LYS A 3 -8.43 -47.62 19.09
C LYS A 3 -7.99 -46.55 20.10
N ILE A 4 -6.74 -46.08 20.01
CA ILE A 4 -6.20 -45.06 20.93
C ILE A 4 -6.73 -43.66 20.57
N PHE A 5 -7.10 -43.46 19.32
CA PHE A 5 -7.44 -42.15 18.79
C PHE A 5 -8.85 -41.66 19.17
N ASP A 6 -9.85 -42.54 19.33
CA ASP A 6 -11.26 -42.09 19.39
C ASP A 6 -11.64 -41.28 20.65
N ASN A 7 -10.88 -41.37 21.74
CA ASN A 7 -11.14 -40.59 22.97
C ASN A 7 -10.18 -39.41 23.20
N LEU A 8 -9.10 -39.31 22.43
CA LEU A 8 -8.03 -38.30 22.63
C LEU A 8 -7.92 -37.28 21.50
N LEU A 9 -8.72 -37.41 20.45
CA LEU A 9 -8.88 -36.36 19.44
C LEU A 9 -9.56 -35.16 20.08
N SER A 10 -8.74 -34.33 20.72
CA SER A 10 -8.99 -32.93 21.02
C SER A 10 -10.39 -32.69 21.59
N THR A 11 -10.56 -32.97 22.87
CA THR A 11 -11.74 -32.51 23.64
C THR A 11 -11.93 -30.98 23.54
N LYS A 12 -10.88 -30.23 23.18
CA LYS A 12 -10.89 -28.78 22.90
C LYS A 12 -11.31 -28.39 21.47
N SER A 13 -11.30 -29.27 20.47
CA SER A 13 -11.76 -28.88 19.13
C SER A 13 -13.28 -28.82 19.10
N LEU A 14 -13.82 -27.64 18.75
CA LEU A 14 -15.26 -27.37 18.63
C LEU A 14 -16.00 -28.38 17.74
N HIS A 15 -15.29 -29.08 16.83
CA HIS A 15 -15.85 -30.02 15.87
C HIS A 15 -15.13 -31.38 15.87
N SER A 16 -14.54 -31.82 16.98
CA SER A 16 -13.85 -33.14 17.05
C SER A 16 -14.71 -34.35 16.64
N LYS A 17 -16.04 -34.20 16.58
CA LYS A 17 -16.99 -35.20 16.06
C LYS A 17 -17.32 -35.04 14.57
N ASP A 18 -16.88 -33.97 13.91
CA ASP A 18 -17.01 -33.77 12.47
C ASP A 18 -16.03 -34.71 11.73
N PRO A 19 -16.53 -35.51 10.78
CA PRO A 19 -15.68 -36.37 9.95
C PRO A 19 -14.54 -35.62 9.23
N ILE A 20 -14.71 -34.33 8.92
CA ILE A 20 -13.69 -33.49 8.28
C ILE A 20 -12.54 -33.21 9.25
N ASP A 21 -12.84 -32.83 10.49
CA ASP A 21 -11.82 -32.62 11.53
C ASP A 21 -11.04 -33.90 11.78
N ARG A 22 -11.74 -35.05 11.86
CA ARG A 22 -11.11 -36.37 11.95
C ARG A 22 -10.18 -36.63 10.77
N TYR A 23 -10.62 -36.34 9.55
CA TYR A 23 -9.79 -36.49 8.35
C TYR A 23 -8.55 -35.59 8.41
N ILE A 24 -8.68 -34.33 8.84
CA ILE A 24 -7.55 -33.40 9.00
C ILE A 24 -6.54 -33.98 10.00
N PHE A 25 -7.00 -34.44 11.16
CA PHE A 25 -6.12 -35.00 12.18
C PHE A 25 -5.39 -36.26 11.70
N ASP A 26 -6.11 -37.17 11.05
CA ASP A 26 -5.56 -38.43 10.54
C ASP A 26 -4.52 -38.23 9.43
N HIS A 27 -4.59 -37.12 8.69
CA HIS A 27 -3.73 -36.85 7.54
C HIS A 27 -2.67 -35.76 7.79
N SER A 28 -2.69 -35.09 8.94
CA SER A 28 -1.76 -33.98 9.23
C SER A 28 -0.92 -34.14 10.49
N LEU A 29 -1.44 -34.76 11.56
CA LEU A 29 -0.77 -34.76 12.86
C LEU A 29 0.42 -35.70 12.90
N ARG A 30 1.54 -35.19 13.41
CA ARG A 30 2.81 -35.90 13.53
C ARG A 30 3.34 -35.75 14.95
N TYR A 31 3.15 -36.79 15.75
CA TYR A 31 3.61 -36.82 17.13
C TYR A 31 5.04 -37.35 17.23
N THR A 32 5.84 -36.73 18.07
CA THR A 32 7.04 -37.36 18.64
C THR A 32 6.63 -38.44 19.67
N PRO A 33 7.47 -39.44 19.96
CA PRO A 33 7.21 -40.41 21.01
C PRO A 33 6.87 -39.76 22.35
N GLU A 34 7.55 -38.67 22.70
CA GLU A 34 7.37 -37.94 23.96
C GLU A 34 6.06 -37.15 24.00
N GLN A 35 5.66 -36.54 22.88
CA GLN A 35 4.32 -35.93 22.76
C GLN A 35 3.22 -36.98 22.90
N PHE A 36 3.41 -38.17 22.31
CA PHE A 36 2.43 -39.25 22.41
C PHE A 36 2.34 -39.81 23.84
N GLU A 37 3.48 -39.98 24.52
CA GLU A 37 3.53 -40.40 25.93
C GLU A 37 2.76 -39.42 26.83
N LEU A 38 2.94 -38.11 26.63
CA LEU A 38 2.24 -37.10 27.42
C LEU A 38 0.72 -37.12 27.16
N LEU A 39 0.28 -37.40 25.93
CA LEU A 39 -1.13 -37.59 25.61
C LEU A 39 -1.73 -38.83 26.28
N GLU A 40 -0.98 -39.94 26.37
CA GLU A 40 -1.42 -41.13 27.10
C GLU A 40 -1.55 -40.86 28.60
N ASP A 41 -0.63 -40.10 29.19
CA ASP A 41 -0.64 -39.77 30.61
C ASP A 41 -1.87 -38.95 31.02
N ILE A 42 -2.41 -38.13 30.12
CA ILE A 42 -3.62 -37.34 30.35
C ILE A 42 -4.85 -38.22 30.61
N LYS A 43 -4.91 -39.43 30.03
CA LYS A 43 -6.01 -40.38 30.31
C LYS A 43 -6.10 -40.78 31.77
N ASN A 44 -4.98 -40.69 32.50
CA ASN A 44 -4.90 -41.07 33.90
C ASN A 44 -5.29 -39.92 34.84
N LEU A 45 -5.49 -38.71 34.30
CA LEU A 45 -5.98 -37.56 35.06
C LEU A 45 -7.50 -37.61 35.23
N PRO A 46 -8.07 -36.97 36.26
CA PRO A 46 -9.52 -36.85 36.42
C PRO A 46 -10.20 -36.29 35.17
N GLU A 47 -11.30 -36.91 34.72
CA GLU A 47 -12.03 -36.53 33.49
C GLU A 47 -12.37 -35.03 33.41
N LYS A 48 -12.60 -34.37 34.55
CA LYS A 48 -12.93 -32.95 34.62
C LYS A 48 -11.79 -32.01 34.23
N ILE A 49 -10.54 -32.43 34.36
CA ILE A 49 -9.36 -31.59 34.05
C ILE A 49 -8.71 -31.96 32.71
N GLN A 50 -9.04 -33.12 32.14
CA GLN A 50 -8.55 -33.51 30.81
C GLN A 50 -8.83 -32.47 29.70
N PRO A 51 -9.96 -31.74 29.68
CA PRO A 51 -10.22 -30.69 28.69
C PRO A 51 -9.28 -29.47 28.77
N TRP A 52 -8.45 -29.33 29.81
CA TRP A 52 -7.45 -28.26 29.88
C TRP A 52 -6.23 -28.53 29.00
N LEU A 53 -6.10 -29.74 28.45
CA LEU A 53 -5.10 -30.05 27.45
C LEU A 53 -5.26 -29.15 26.21
N GLY A 54 -4.17 -28.47 25.81
CA GLY A 54 -4.11 -27.72 24.54
C GLY A 54 -4.35 -28.60 23.30
N SER A 55 -4.92 -28.02 22.25
CA SER A 55 -5.25 -28.76 21.02
C SER A 55 -3.99 -29.25 20.30
N THR A 56 -4.01 -30.50 19.81
CA THR A 56 -2.83 -31.12 19.19
C THR A 56 -2.51 -30.52 17.81
N ASP A 57 -3.53 -30.16 17.05
CA ASP A 57 -3.43 -29.43 15.79
C ASP A 57 -2.93 -27.99 15.97
N GLU A 58 -3.41 -27.30 17.01
CA GLU A 58 -2.93 -25.98 17.38
C GLU A 58 -1.45 -26.02 17.78
N ALA A 59 -1.05 -26.97 18.63
CA ALA A 59 0.35 -27.13 19.03
C ALA A 59 1.27 -27.40 17.83
N GLN A 60 0.88 -28.29 16.90
CA GLN A 60 1.64 -28.54 15.66
C GLN A 60 1.71 -27.30 14.77
N PHE A 61 0.64 -26.52 14.71
CA PHE A 61 0.61 -25.27 13.96
C PHE A 61 1.55 -24.22 14.56
N PHE A 62 1.63 -24.09 15.89
CA PHE A 62 2.62 -23.23 16.54
C PHE A 62 4.05 -23.65 16.23
N GLN A 63 4.33 -24.96 16.18
CA GLN A 63 5.65 -25.44 15.76
C GLN A 63 6.03 -25.00 14.35
N LEU A 64 5.05 -24.98 13.42
CA LEU A 64 5.27 -24.47 12.08
C LEU A 64 5.56 -22.97 12.10
N LEU A 65 4.73 -22.18 12.81
CA LEU A 65 4.88 -20.72 12.88
C LEU A 65 6.22 -20.30 13.50
N ILE A 66 6.60 -20.91 14.62
CA ILE A 66 7.88 -20.64 15.30
C ILE A 66 9.07 -20.90 14.36
N ARG A 67 9.03 -21.98 13.58
CA ARG A 67 10.10 -22.29 12.60
C ARG A 67 10.11 -21.30 11.44
N LEU A 68 8.94 -20.93 10.92
CA LEU A 68 8.82 -19.96 9.82
C LEU A 68 9.34 -18.57 10.22
N MET A 69 9.11 -18.17 11.48
CA MET A 69 9.57 -16.89 12.00
C MET A 69 10.99 -16.93 12.58
N ASN A 70 11.66 -18.08 12.59
CA ASN A 70 12.96 -18.30 13.25
C ASN A 70 12.96 -17.85 14.72
N GLY A 71 11.88 -18.12 15.46
CA GLY A 71 11.73 -17.68 16.85
C GLY A 71 12.78 -18.31 17.77
N LYS A 72 13.33 -17.51 18.69
CA LYS A 72 14.34 -17.93 19.66
C LYS A 72 13.87 -17.87 21.10
N ARG A 73 13.05 -16.87 21.45
CA ARG A 73 12.54 -16.69 22.81
C ARG A 73 11.02 -16.69 22.82
N ALA A 74 10.43 -17.55 23.66
CA ALA A 74 8.99 -17.69 23.76
C ALA A 74 8.49 -17.53 25.20
N ILE A 75 7.26 -17.04 25.36
CA ILE A 75 6.52 -17.07 26.61
C ILE A 75 5.28 -17.94 26.44
N GLU A 76 4.95 -18.73 27.45
CA GLU A 76 3.68 -19.44 27.58
C GLU A 76 3.04 -19.10 28.92
N ILE A 77 1.78 -18.67 28.88
CA ILE A 77 0.94 -18.40 30.05
C ILE A 77 -0.06 -19.55 30.16
N GLY A 78 0.07 -20.35 31.22
CA GLY A 78 -0.68 -21.60 31.39
C GLY A 78 0.10 -22.79 30.84
N THR A 79 0.63 -23.64 31.72
CA THR A 79 1.50 -24.76 31.36
C THR A 79 0.74 -26.10 31.41
N PHE A 80 -0.12 -26.26 32.42
CA PHE A 80 -0.84 -27.49 32.75
C PHE A 80 0.06 -28.74 32.75
N THR A 81 -0.10 -29.67 31.81
CA THR A 81 0.75 -30.87 31.74
C THR A 81 2.07 -30.64 31.02
N GLY A 82 2.19 -29.53 30.29
CA GLY A 82 3.36 -29.17 29.51
C GLY A 82 3.33 -29.65 28.06
N TYR A 83 2.16 -30.02 27.51
CA TYR A 83 2.04 -30.46 26.12
C TYR A 83 2.41 -29.36 25.12
N THR A 84 1.82 -28.17 25.27
CA THR A 84 2.10 -27.00 24.42
C THR A 84 3.53 -26.49 24.66
N SER A 85 4.01 -26.50 25.91
CA SER A 85 5.41 -26.20 26.24
C SER A 85 6.39 -27.11 25.51
N LEU A 86 6.13 -28.42 25.51
CA LEU A 86 6.92 -29.40 24.79
C LEU A 86 6.91 -29.12 23.29
N ALA A 87 5.74 -28.81 22.72
CA ALA A 87 5.61 -28.48 21.32
C ALA A 87 6.43 -27.23 20.94
N ILE A 88 6.29 -26.13 21.69
CA ILE A 88 7.03 -24.87 21.49
C ILE A 88 8.54 -25.11 21.61
N ALA A 89 9.01 -25.78 22.67
CA ALA A 89 10.44 -26.03 22.90
C ALA A 89 11.10 -26.93 21.85
N LEU A 90 10.34 -27.87 21.26
CA LEU A 90 10.78 -28.69 20.12
C LEU A 90 10.91 -27.88 18.82
N ALA A 91 10.20 -26.76 18.68
CA ALA A 91 10.28 -25.89 17.50
C ALA A 91 11.38 -24.82 17.60
N LEU A 92 11.71 -24.39 18.82
CA LEU A 92 12.81 -23.46 19.08
C LEU A 92 14.17 -24.08 18.70
N PRO A 93 15.16 -23.26 18.30
CA PRO A 93 16.52 -23.74 18.03
C PRO A 93 17.20 -24.28 19.30
N SER A 94 18.38 -24.89 19.17
CA SER A 94 19.10 -25.48 20.32
C SER A 94 19.47 -24.45 21.39
N ASP A 95 19.68 -23.20 21.00
CA ASP A 95 19.94 -22.03 21.86
C ASP A 95 18.68 -21.24 22.24
N GLY A 96 17.48 -21.78 21.92
CA GLY A 96 16.23 -21.12 22.23
C GLY A 96 15.79 -21.28 23.69
N GLU A 97 14.97 -20.34 24.16
CA GLU A 97 14.44 -20.30 25.52
C GLU A 97 12.91 -20.18 25.48
N LEU A 98 12.22 -21.04 26.23
CA LEU A 98 10.80 -20.92 26.54
C LEU A 98 10.66 -20.60 28.03
N ILE A 99 10.00 -19.49 28.35
CA ILE A 99 9.58 -19.18 29.72
C ILE A 99 8.11 -19.52 29.83
N THR A 100 7.76 -20.48 30.68
CA THR A 100 6.38 -20.92 30.88
C THR A 100 5.97 -20.74 32.34
N CYS A 101 4.75 -20.31 32.60
CA CYS A 101 4.25 -20.09 33.94
C CYS A 101 2.89 -20.73 34.23
N ASP A 102 2.77 -21.26 35.44
CA ASP A 102 1.55 -21.83 35.98
C ASP A 102 1.47 -21.53 37.49
N ILE A 103 0.28 -21.68 38.07
CA ILE A 103 0.07 -21.50 39.52
C ILE A 103 0.47 -22.75 40.32
N THR A 104 0.58 -23.90 39.68
CA THR A 104 0.93 -25.19 40.29
C THR A 104 1.77 -26.04 39.34
N ASP A 105 2.65 -26.89 39.88
CA ASP A 105 3.41 -27.88 39.12
C ASP A 105 2.83 -29.31 39.22
N GLU A 106 1.70 -29.49 39.90
CA GLU A 106 1.09 -30.79 40.22
C GLU A 106 0.96 -31.72 38.99
N TYR A 107 0.62 -31.14 37.84
CA TYR A 107 0.38 -31.90 36.60
C TYR A 107 1.53 -31.81 35.59
N ILE A 108 2.53 -30.96 35.83
CA ILE A 108 3.58 -30.66 34.87
C ILE A 108 4.55 -31.84 34.74
N ARG A 109 4.66 -32.39 33.53
CA ARG A 109 5.52 -33.55 33.23
C ARG A 109 6.92 -33.15 32.78
N GLN A 110 7.69 -32.57 33.70
CA GLN A 110 9.09 -32.19 33.46
C GLN A 110 9.99 -33.38 33.11
N ASP A 111 9.64 -34.60 33.56
CA ASP A 111 10.33 -35.83 33.21
C ASP A 111 10.27 -36.13 31.70
N ILE A 112 9.15 -35.80 31.05
CA ILE A 112 9.00 -35.92 29.59
C ILE A 112 9.86 -34.88 28.87
N TRP A 113 9.97 -33.66 29.41
CA TRP A 113 10.87 -32.63 28.86
C TRP A 113 12.35 -33.06 28.93
N ILE A 114 12.74 -33.81 29.97
CA ILE A 114 14.07 -34.40 30.10
C ILE A 114 14.27 -35.50 29.06
N LYS A 115 13.32 -36.43 28.92
CA LYS A 115 13.36 -37.49 27.89
C LYS A 115 13.49 -36.94 26.48
N ALA A 116 12.74 -35.87 26.18
CA ALA A 116 12.77 -35.18 24.89
C ALA A 116 14.06 -34.36 24.65
N GLY A 117 14.94 -34.23 25.66
CA GLY A 117 16.20 -33.47 25.53
C GLY A 117 16.02 -31.97 25.38
N ILE A 118 14.87 -31.41 25.78
CA ILE A 118 14.52 -29.98 25.64
C ILE A 118 14.40 -29.25 26.98
N ARG A 119 14.56 -29.95 28.12
CA ARG A 119 14.42 -29.37 29.46
C ARG A 119 15.30 -28.14 29.67
N ASN A 120 16.49 -28.11 29.06
CA ASN A 120 17.43 -26.99 29.13
C ASN A 120 16.93 -25.71 28.44
N LYS A 121 15.95 -25.82 27.53
CA LYS A 121 15.30 -24.67 26.89
C LYS A 121 14.15 -24.12 27.72
N ILE A 122 13.59 -24.89 28.67
CA ILE A 122 12.38 -24.51 29.39
C ILE A 122 12.72 -23.92 30.76
N ASN A 123 12.30 -22.69 30.97
CA ASN A 123 12.36 -21.96 32.22
C ASN A 123 10.95 -21.89 32.83
N LEU A 124 10.65 -22.83 33.73
CA LEU A 124 9.35 -22.96 34.38
C LEU A 124 9.23 -22.03 35.59
N GLN A 125 8.11 -21.30 35.68
CA GLN A 125 7.81 -20.35 36.74
C GLN A 125 6.51 -20.74 37.45
N ILE A 126 6.60 -21.25 38.68
CA ILE A 126 5.43 -21.58 39.51
C ILE A 126 5.04 -20.34 40.32
N ARG A 127 4.30 -19.44 39.67
CA ARG A 127 3.85 -18.15 40.21
C ARG A 127 2.76 -17.54 39.31
N PRO A 128 1.96 -16.57 39.81
CA PRO A 128 0.96 -15.88 39.00
C PRO A 128 1.53 -15.28 37.71
N ALA A 129 0.85 -15.49 36.58
CA ALA A 129 1.34 -15.06 35.28
C ALA A 129 1.54 -13.55 35.15
N LEU A 130 0.67 -12.73 35.77
CA LEU A 130 0.83 -11.27 35.76
C LEU A 130 2.12 -10.81 36.43
N GLU A 131 2.54 -11.49 37.50
CA GLU A 131 3.80 -11.20 38.19
C GLU A 131 4.97 -11.64 37.32
N THR A 132 4.89 -12.83 36.72
CA THR A 132 5.88 -13.33 35.76
C THR A 132 6.09 -12.32 34.62
N LEU A 133 5.03 -11.91 33.91
CA LEU A 133 5.15 -10.97 32.79
C LEU A 133 5.76 -9.63 33.21
N LYS A 134 5.36 -9.09 34.37
CA LYS A 134 5.94 -7.83 34.91
C LYS A 134 7.41 -7.97 35.23
N ASP A 135 7.84 -9.10 35.78
CA ASP A 135 9.24 -9.35 36.08
C ASP A 135 10.06 -9.64 34.83
N LEU A 136 9.49 -10.32 33.83
CA LEU A 136 10.11 -10.47 32.52
C LEU A 136 10.31 -9.13 31.84
N LEU A 137 9.34 -8.22 31.94
CA LEU A 137 9.45 -6.88 31.36
C LEU A 137 10.58 -6.08 32.04
N LYS A 138 10.76 -6.23 33.36
CA LYS A 138 11.90 -5.63 34.07
C LYS A 138 13.23 -6.28 33.71
N THR A 139 13.25 -7.60 33.53
CA THR A 139 14.49 -8.39 33.36
C THR A 139 15.02 -8.34 31.94
N TYR A 140 14.14 -8.54 30.96
CA TYR A 140 14.49 -8.59 29.54
C TYR A 140 14.27 -7.23 28.85
N GLY A 141 13.34 -6.41 29.34
CA GLY A 141 12.91 -5.18 28.67
C GLY A 141 11.85 -5.43 27.58
N SER A 142 11.27 -4.35 27.07
CA SER A 142 10.30 -4.41 25.97
C SER A 142 10.92 -4.95 24.68
N ASN A 143 10.12 -5.55 23.80
CA ASN A 143 10.56 -6.14 22.53
C ASN A 143 11.69 -7.17 22.70
N SER A 144 11.44 -8.22 23.48
CA SER A 144 12.43 -9.25 23.82
C SER A 144 12.04 -10.67 23.41
N PHE A 145 10.77 -10.93 23.11
CA PHE A 145 10.25 -12.26 22.84
C PHE A 145 9.70 -12.37 21.42
N ASP A 146 9.88 -13.52 20.78
CA ASP A 146 9.47 -13.73 19.38
C ASP A 146 8.08 -14.36 19.28
N PHE A 147 7.69 -15.13 20.29
CA PHE A 147 6.40 -15.82 20.36
C PHE A 147 5.82 -15.76 21.77
N ILE A 148 4.54 -15.42 21.92
CA ILE A 148 3.85 -15.46 23.22
C ILE A 148 2.53 -16.20 23.07
N PHE A 149 2.31 -17.24 23.86
CA PHE A 149 1.07 -17.99 23.92
C PHE A 149 0.31 -17.70 25.22
N ILE A 150 -0.97 -17.34 25.09
CA ILE A 150 -1.86 -16.99 26.20
C ILE A 150 -2.96 -18.06 26.32
N ASP A 151 -2.85 -18.93 27.32
CA ASP A 151 -3.84 -19.94 27.72
C ASP A 151 -3.93 -20.05 29.26
N GLY A 152 -4.12 -18.90 29.92
CA GLY A 152 -4.28 -18.80 31.36
C GLY A 152 -5.72 -18.67 31.83
N ASP A 153 -5.90 -18.05 33.00
CA ASP A 153 -7.20 -17.64 33.52
C ASP A 153 -7.79 -16.50 32.67
N LYS A 154 -9.04 -16.69 32.23
CA LYS A 154 -9.65 -15.83 31.20
C LYS A 154 -9.94 -14.42 31.70
N GLU A 155 -10.13 -14.24 33.01
CA GLU A 155 -10.38 -12.95 33.66
C GLU A 155 -9.25 -11.93 33.43
N ASN A 156 -8.01 -12.41 33.29
CA ASN A 156 -6.83 -11.56 33.12
C ASN A 156 -6.33 -11.45 31.67
N TYR A 157 -7.07 -12.00 30.68
CA TYR A 157 -6.64 -11.99 29.27
C TYR A 157 -6.30 -10.60 28.73
N LEU A 158 -7.09 -9.57 29.06
CA LEU A 158 -6.82 -8.19 28.66
C LEU A 158 -5.47 -7.69 29.19
N GLN A 159 -5.13 -8.05 30.42
CA GLN A 159 -3.88 -7.63 31.07
C GLN A 159 -2.70 -8.43 30.53
N TYR A 160 -2.88 -9.73 30.30
CA TYR A 160 -1.91 -10.57 29.62
C TYR A 160 -1.59 -10.03 28.23
N TYR A 161 -2.60 -9.62 27.48
CA TYR A 161 -2.42 -9.05 26.16
C TYR A 161 -1.59 -7.77 26.16
N GLU A 162 -1.91 -6.79 27.01
CA GLU A 162 -1.16 -5.53 27.06
C GLU A 162 0.31 -5.75 27.45
N LEU A 163 0.57 -6.57 28.48
CA LEU A 163 1.94 -6.91 28.88
C LEU A 163 2.67 -7.70 27.79
N SER A 164 1.97 -8.59 27.10
CA SER A 164 2.53 -9.35 25.98
C SER A 164 2.88 -8.44 24.80
N LEU A 165 2.07 -7.42 24.51
CA LEU A 165 2.38 -6.42 23.49
C LEU A 165 3.63 -5.60 23.82
N GLU A 166 3.89 -5.32 25.11
CA GLU A 166 5.13 -4.66 25.52
C GLU A 166 6.35 -5.59 25.40
N LEU A 167 6.18 -6.88 25.71
CA LEU A 167 7.25 -7.89 25.71
C LEU A 167 7.61 -8.43 24.33
N ILE A 168 6.64 -8.53 23.42
CA ILE A 168 6.82 -9.13 22.10
C ILE A 168 7.69 -8.21 21.22
N HIS A 169 8.60 -8.79 20.46
CA HIS A 169 9.31 -8.13 19.37
C HIS A 169 8.33 -7.63 18.32
N SER A 170 8.71 -6.56 17.64
CA SER A 170 7.93 -5.94 16.56
C SER A 170 7.61 -6.79 15.32
N ASN A 171 8.18 -8.00 15.21
CA ASN A 171 7.89 -9.00 14.18
C ASN A 171 7.41 -10.31 14.83
N GLY A 172 7.10 -10.26 16.12
CA GLY A 172 6.73 -11.41 16.93
C GLY A 172 5.23 -11.64 16.89
N LEU A 173 4.87 -12.85 17.33
CA LEU A 173 3.53 -13.40 17.23
C LEU A 173 2.97 -13.63 18.63
N ILE A 174 1.81 -13.06 18.90
CA ILE A 174 1.01 -13.40 20.09
C ILE A 174 -0.13 -14.31 19.63
N ALA A 175 -0.27 -15.48 20.26
CA ALA A 175 -1.37 -16.40 20.05
C ALA A 175 -2.21 -16.50 21.32
N ILE A 176 -3.52 -16.34 21.20
CA ILE A 176 -4.47 -16.42 22.32
C ILE A 176 -5.43 -17.58 22.08
N ASP A 177 -5.50 -18.50 23.03
CA ASP A 177 -6.39 -19.67 22.97
C ASP A 177 -7.77 -19.39 23.59
N ASN A 178 -8.73 -20.20 23.16
CA ASN A 178 -10.13 -20.26 23.58
C ASN A 178 -10.95 -19.00 23.29
N THR A 179 -10.65 -18.29 22.20
CA THR A 179 -11.34 -17.05 21.84
C THR A 179 -12.76 -17.26 21.30
N LEU A 180 -13.14 -18.50 20.93
CA LEU A 180 -14.54 -18.87 20.65
C LEU A 180 -15.29 -19.36 21.89
N TRP A 181 -14.58 -19.76 22.94
CA TRP A 181 -15.10 -20.14 24.26
C TRP A 181 -16.28 -21.12 24.19
N ASN A 182 -16.09 -22.25 23.51
CA ASN A 182 -17.10 -23.27 23.21
C ASN A 182 -18.37 -22.70 22.54
N GLY A 183 -18.21 -21.62 21.76
CA GLY A 183 -19.31 -20.89 21.14
C GLY A 183 -20.13 -20.03 22.11
N ARG A 184 -19.81 -20.00 23.42
CA ARG A 184 -20.53 -19.21 24.43
C ARG A 184 -20.48 -17.71 24.12
N VAL A 185 -19.45 -17.25 23.40
CA VAL A 185 -19.37 -15.87 22.90
C VAL A 185 -20.58 -15.46 22.05
N LEU A 186 -21.26 -16.41 21.39
CA LEU A 186 -22.47 -16.18 20.58
C LEU A 186 -23.76 -16.10 21.40
N ASN A 187 -23.78 -16.65 22.63
CA ASN A 187 -24.96 -16.64 23.49
C ASN A 187 -25.03 -15.34 24.28
N GLU A 188 -25.76 -14.34 23.79
CA GLU A 188 -25.89 -13.02 24.44
C GLU A 188 -26.34 -13.07 25.91
N ASN A 189 -27.01 -14.15 26.35
CA ASN A 189 -27.44 -14.32 27.74
C ASN A 189 -26.34 -14.84 28.67
N ASP A 190 -25.20 -15.26 28.14
CA ASP A 190 -24.06 -15.69 28.93
C ASP A 190 -23.28 -14.47 29.45
N ILE A 191 -23.45 -14.20 30.74
CA ILE A 191 -22.85 -13.07 31.46
C ILE A 191 -21.74 -13.51 32.43
N SER A 192 -21.21 -14.72 32.26
CA SER A 192 -20.03 -15.17 33.02
C SER A 192 -18.84 -14.23 32.75
N ILE A 193 -18.02 -13.99 33.77
CA ILE A 193 -16.89 -13.04 33.69
C ILE A 193 -15.91 -13.43 32.59
N GLU A 194 -15.70 -14.74 32.39
CA GLU A 194 -14.86 -15.30 31.34
C GLU A 194 -15.43 -14.99 29.95
N THR A 195 -16.73 -15.23 29.75
CA THR A 195 -17.37 -14.97 28.45
C THR A 195 -17.40 -13.47 28.12
N ILE A 196 -17.66 -12.62 29.11
CA ILE A 196 -17.61 -11.16 28.96
C ILE A 196 -16.18 -10.73 28.61
N THR A 197 -15.18 -11.21 29.34
CA THR A 197 -13.78 -10.84 29.12
C THR A 197 -13.29 -11.29 27.74
N ILE A 198 -13.67 -12.49 27.28
CA ILE A 198 -13.32 -12.97 25.94
C ILE A 198 -14.00 -12.14 24.85
N ARG A 199 -15.28 -11.76 25.01
CA ARG A 199 -15.96 -10.84 24.07
C ARG A 199 -15.26 -9.48 24.02
N GLN A 200 -14.93 -8.91 25.17
CA GLN A 200 -14.22 -7.64 25.27
C GLN A 200 -12.83 -7.74 24.63
N MET A 201 -12.13 -8.83 24.87
CA MET A 201 -10.82 -9.10 24.28
C MET A 201 -10.92 -9.19 22.76
N ASN A 202 -11.85 -9.98 22.23
CA ASN A 202 -12.06 -10.13 20.78
C ASN A 202 -12.40 -8.79 20.11
N GLU A 203 -13.22 -7.94 20.73
CA GLU A 203 -13.52 -6.60 20.20
C GLU A 203 -12.36 -5.63 20.36
N LEU A 204 -11.62 -5.65 21.48
CA LEU A 204 -10.44 -4.81 21.68
C LEU A 204 -9.42 -5.06 20.58
N VAL A 205 -9.07 -6.32 20.41
CA VAL A 205 -8.09 -6.78 19.43
C VAL A 205 -8.49 -6.41 18.00
N LYS A 206 -9.75 -6.66 17.62
CA LYS A 206 -10.26 -6.35 16.28
C LYS A 206 -10.09 -4.87 15.91
N ASN A 207 -10.09 -4.00 16.92
CA ASN A 207 -9.96 -2.55 16.77
C ASN A 207 -8.56 -2.02 17.16
N ASP A 208 -7.62 -2.89 17.53
CA ASP A 208 -6.28 -2.48 17.94
C ASP A 208 -5.36 -2.28 16.75
N ASN A 209 -5.04 -1.01 16.45
CA ASN A 209 -4.20 -0.65 15.30
C ASN A 209 -2.70 -0.92 15.52
N ARG A 210 -2.28 -1.49 16.66
CA ARG A 210 -0.89 -1.90 16.93
C ARG A 210 -0.51 -3.24 16.30
N ILE A 211 -1.51 -4.01 15.86
CA ILE A 211 -1.35 -5.40 15.38
C ILE A 211 -2.05 -5.65 14.05
N ASP A 212 -1.60 -6.69 13.36
CA ASP A 212 -2.39 -7.40 12.35
C ASP A 212 -3.01 -8.64 12.99
N ILE A 213 -4.28 -8.93 12.69
CA ILE A 213 -5.06 -10.01 13.31
C ILE A 213 -5.43 -11.10 12.29
N SER A 214 -5.34 -12.37 12.72
CA SER A 214 -6.02 -13.50 12.08
C SER A 214 -6.80 -14.30 13.13
N PHE A 215 -8.11 -14.38 12.99
CA PHE A 215 -8.98 -15.18 13.86
C PHE A 215 -9.19 -16.55 13.24
N LEU A 216 -8.61 -17.59 13.85
CA LEU A 216 -8.62 -18.95 13.32
C LEU A 216 -9.54 -19.86 14.13
N ARG A 217 -10.23 -20.75 13.40
CA ARG A 217 -11.03 -21.82 13.99
C ARG A 217 -10.17 -23.08 14.20
N LEU A 218 -9.09 -22.93 14.96
CA LEU A 218 -8.25 -24.01 15.47
C LEU A 218 -8.56 -24.18 16.96
N GLY A 219 -8.52 -25.42 17.48
CA GLY A 219 -8.91 -25.69 18.87
C GLY A 219 -10.29 -25.14 19.25
N ASP A 220 -10.35 -24.37 20.35
CA ASP A 220 -11.56 -23.64 20.80
C ASP A 220 -11.54 -22.16 20.35
N GLY A 221 -10.98 -21.92 19.16
CA GLY A 221 -10.69 -20.60 18.63
C GLY A 221 -9.33 -20.10 19.07
N THR A 222 -8.43 -19.96 18.10
CA THR A 222 -7.11 -19.36 18.30
C THR A 222 -7.08 -18.05 17.56
N THR A 223 -6.75 -16.96 18.24
CA THR A 223 -6.53 -15.67 17.56
C THR A 223 -5.05 -15.36 17.52
N LEU A 224 -4.54 -15.19 16.31
CA LEU A 224 -3.16 -14.83 16.04
C LEU A 224 -3.01 -13.33 15.83
N TYR A 225 -2.00 -12.75 16.46
CA TYR A 225 -1.61 -11.36 16.27
C TYR A 225 -0.16 -11.25 15.84
N PHE A 226 0.06 -10.62 14.70
CA PHE A 226 1.38 -10.21 14.28
C PHE A 226 1.56 -8.78 14.71
N THR A 227 2.55 -8.53 15.56
CA THR A 227 3.09 -7.18 15.63
C THR A 227 3.92 -7.01 14.36
N PHE A 228 3.59 -5.99 13.57
CA PHE A 228 4.44 -5.52 12.49
C PHE A 228 4.72 -4.07 12.81
N VAL A 229 5.89 -3.78 13.39
CA VAL A 229 6.36 -2.39 13.38
C VAL A 229 6.87 -2.14 11.97
N PHE A 230 5.99 -1.61 11.12
CA PHE A 230 6.46 -0.65 10.12
C PHE A 230 7.38 0.30 10.86
N LEU A 231 8.64 0.36 10.45
CA LEU A 231 9.64 1.29 10.96
C LEU A 231 9.05 2.70 10.98
N ARG A 232 8.39 3.08 12.09
CA ARG A 232 8.32 4.47 12.51
C ARG A 232 9.76 4.78 12.85
N ILE A 233 10.47 5.39 11.90
CA ILE A 233 11.71 6.10 12.18
C ILE A 233 11.34 7.22 13.16
N ILE A 234 11.24 6.86 14.44
CA ILE A 234 11.49 7.76 15.53
C ILE A 234 13.00 7.85 15.58
N ILE A 235 13.49 8.97 15.06
CA ILE A 235 14.85 9.44 15.30
C ILE A 235 15.11 9.36 16.80
N GLN A 236 16.00 8.47 17.24
CA GLN A 236 16.52 8.55 18.59
C GLN A 236 18.04 8.35 18.60
N LYS A 237 18.73 9.46 18.34
CA LYS A 237 19.82 9.91 19.22
C LYS A 237 19.75 11.44 19.29
N CYS A 238 19.13 11.95 20.35
CA CYS A 238 19.57 13.20 20.96
C CYS A 238 19.68 12.96 22.47
N PHE A 239 20.84 13.33 23.00
CA PHE A 239 21.21 13.24 24.40
C PHE A 239 20.17 13.94 25.30
N SER A 240 19.94 13.35 26.46
CA SER A 240 19.16 13.89 27.56
C SER A 240 19.62 15.31 27.89
N SER A 241 18.72 16.28 27.70
CA SER A 241 18.83 17.63 28.25
C SER A 241 17.56 17.91 29.03
N VAL A 242 17.70 18.28 30.30
CA VAL A 242 16.60 18.70 31.16
C VAL A 242 16.03 20.00 30.59
N HIS A 243 14.81 19.98 30.06
CA HIS A 243 14.13 21.16 29.56
C HIS A 243 13.47 21.91 30.73
N ILE A 244 14.09 23.02 31.15
CA ILE A 244 13.42 24.08 31.90
C ILE A 244 12.71 24.96 30.87
N SER A 245 11.41 25.19 31.03
CA SER A 245 10.62 26.05 30.14
C SER A 245 11.11 27.51 30.27
N PRO A 246 11.42 28.22 29.16
CA PRO A 246 11.89 29.60 29.24
C PRO A 246 10.77 30.53 29.72
N ASN A 247 11.09 31.40 30.67
CA ASN A 247 10.15 32.41 31.14
C ASN A 247 9.90 33.46 30.03
N ARG A 248 8.75 34.16 30.10
CA ARG A 248 8.22 35.09 29.09
C ARG A 248 9.21 36.15 28.58
N ASN A 249 10.28 36.42 29.34
CA ASN A 249 11.29 37.43 29.03
C ASN A 249 12.47 36.91 28.18
N GLN A 250 12.52 35.61 27.85
CA GLN A 250 13.56 34.99 27.02
C GLN A 250 13.12 34.67 25.58
N LEU A 251 11.88 34.98 25.22
CA LEU A 251 11.40 34.88 23.84
C LEU A 251 11.85 36.13 23.06
N GLN A 252 12.93 36.01 22.31
CA GLN A 252 13.30 37.02 21.32
C GLN A 252 12.47 36.77 20.05
N TYR A 253 11.42 37.57 19.86
CA TYR A 253 10.64 37.55 18.63
C TYR A 253 11.48 38.16 17.49
N SER A 254 12.11 37.33 16.67
CA SER A 254 12.58 37.77 15.36
C SER A 254 11.40 37.70 14.38
N PHE A 255 10.69 38.81 14.22
CA PHE A 255 9.77 38.99 13.11
C PHE A 255 10.58 39.06 11.81
N ILE A 256 10.65 37.96 11.07
CA ILE A 256 11.02 38.00 9.66
C ILE A 256 9.79 38.53 8.93
N ARG A 257 9.80 39.82 8.55
CA ARG A 257 8.85 40.37 7.57
C ARG A 257 9.21 39.84 6.19
N THR A 258 8.61 38.72 5.80
CA THR A 258 8.38 38.42 4.39
C THR A 258 7.05 39.04 3.97
N ASN A 259 6.90 39.43 2.70
CA ASN A 259 5.67 39.95 2.07
C ASN A 259 4.49 38.92 2.03
N SER A 260 4.46 37.99 3.00
CA SER A 260 3.65 36.77 3.07
C SER A 260 2.31 36.92 3.79
N ASP A 261 1.94 38.13 4.23
CA ASP A 261 0.73 38.35 5.03
C ASP A 261 -0.57 37.92 4.31
N ARG A 262 -0.56 37.79 2.97
CA ARG A 262 -1.70 37.25 2.21
C ARG A 262 -1.78 35.71 2.15
N ILE A 263 -0.68 34.98 2.26
CA ILE A 263 -0.66 33.50 2.09
C ILE A 263 -1.14 32.82 3.39
N VAL A 264 -0.85 33.42 4.54
CA VAL A 264 -1.18 32.85 5.86
C VAL A 264 -2.69 32.88 6.16
N GLU A 265 -3.45 33.82 5.58
CA GLU A 265 -4.91 33.87 5.77
C GLU A 265 -5.65 32.76 5.01
N ARG A 266 -5.12 32.28 3.87
CA ARG A 266 -5.83 31.36 2.96
C ARG A 266 -5.51 29.87 3.16
N PHE A 267 -4.37 29.55 3.77
CA PHE A 267 -3.94 28.18 4.04
C PHE A 267 -3.55 27.98 5.50
N LYS A 268 -4.08 26.93 6.13
CA LYS A 268 -3.62 26.47 7.44
C LYS A 268 -2.70 25.26 7.28
N ARG A 269 -1.59 25.24 8.03
CA ARG A 269 -0.74 24.06 8.18
C ARG A 269 -1.54 22.96 8.89
N ARG A 270 -1.61 21.77 8.30
CA ARG A 270 -2.48 20.67 8.79
C ARG A 270 -1.89 19.90 9.98
N THR A 271 -2.78 19.29 10.77
CA THR A 271 -2.46 18.25 11.75
C THR A 271 -2.51 16.86 11.11
N THR A 272 -1.93 15.85 11.77
CA THR A 272 -1.72 14.48 11.24
C THR A 272 -2.99 13.63 11.08
N SER A 273 -4.18 14.12 11.45
CA SER A 273 -5.45 13.37 11.47
C SER A 273 -6.40 13.64 10.30
N ASP A 274 -6.14 14.65 9.45
CA ASP A 274 -7.05 15.04 8.37
C ASP A 274 -6.93 14.12 7.14
N ILE A 275 -8.06 13.57 6.66
CA ILE A 275 -8.16 12.75 5.44
C ILE A 275 -8.28 13.67 4.21
N PHE A 276 -7.69 13.29 3.08
CA PHE A 276 -7.83 14.01 1.81
C PHE A 276 -9.26 13.87 1.27
N GLN A 277 -9.96 14.99 1.09
CA GLN A 277 -11.37 14.97 0.70
C GLN A 277 -11.55 15.09 -0.82
N ILE A 278 -11.92 13.98 -1.45
CA ILE A 278 -12.27 13.92 -2.88
C ILE A 278 -13.80 13.93 -3.02
N HIS A 279 -14.35 14.92 -3.72
CA HIS A 279 -15.75 14.94 -4.11
C HIS A 279 -15.92 14.25 -5.46
N ILE A 280 -16.83 13.28 -5.54
CA ILE A 280 -17.15 12.57 -6.79
C ILE A 280 -18.43 13.15 -7.36
N HIS A 281 -18.36 13.66 -8.59
CA HIS A 281 -19.52 14.14 -9.33
C HIS A 281 -19.81 13.20 -10.51
N TYR A 282 -20.96 12.50 -10.47
CA TYR A 282 -21.37 11.62 -11.55
C TYR A 282 -22.22 12.38 -12.59
N ASP A 283 -21.75 12.37 -13.83
CA ASP A 283 -22.49 12.90 -14.98
C ASP A 283 -23.78 12.09 -15.25
N THR A 284 -24.71 12.72 -15.96
CA THR A 284 -25.96 12.09 -16.40
C THR A 284 -25.76 10.84 -17.25
N SER A 285 -24.64 10.70 -17.98
CA SER A 285 -24.28 9.50 -18.74
C SER A 285 -24.23 8.25 -17.86
N VAL A 286 -23.67 8.34 -16.65
CA VAL A 286 -23.64 7.22 -15.69
C VAL A 286 -25.06 6.86 -15.27
N LYS A 287 -25.92 7.84 -15.02
CA LYS A 287 -27.33 7.61 -14.61
C LYS A 287 -28.18 6.94 -15.69
N LYS A 288 -27.74 6.97 -16.96
CA LYS A 288 -28.43 6.34 -18.10
C LYS A 288 -28.06 4.87 -18.31
N LEU A 289 -27.04 4.36 -17.60
CA LEU A 289 -26.62 2.96 -17.67
C LEU A 289 -27.60 2.02 -16.95
N LEU A 290 -27.45 0.70 -17.15
CA LEU A 290 -28.21 -0.31 -16.39
C LEU A 290 -27.82 -0.29 -14.91
N ASN A 291 -28.72 -0.70 -14.02
CA ASN A 291 -28.51 -0.65 -12.56
C ASN A 291 -27.22 -1.36 -12.11
N ASP A 292 -26.91 -2.52 -12.69
CA ASP A 292 -25.69 -3.27 -12.36
C ASP A 292 -24.42 -2.56 -12.86
N GLU A 293 -24.45 -1.99 -14.07
CA GLU A 293 -23.34 -1.19 -14.63
C GLU A 293 -23.09 0.06 -13.77
N GLN A 294 -24.16 0.74 -13.34
CA GLN A 294 -24.08 1.89 -12.44
C GLN A 294 -23.45 1.54 -11.11
N ARG A 295 -23.89 0.42 -10.50
CA ARG A 295 -23.35 -0.05 -9.23
C ARG A 295 -21.85 -0.35 -9.38
N LEU A 296 -21.47 -1.06 -10.43
CA LEU A 296 -20.07 -1.44 -10.70
C LEU A 296 -19.16 -0.20 -10.80
N ILE A 297 -19.54 0.80 -11.58
CA ILE A 297 -18.76 2.05 -11.70
C ILE A 297 -18.65 2.73 -10.33
N LYS A 298 -19.77 2.89 -9.62
CA LYS A 298 -19.78 3.61 -8.33
C LYS A 298 -18.91 2.92 -7.30
N GLU A 299 -19.04 1.62 -7.14
CA GLU A 299 -18.22 0.83 -6.20
C GLU A 299 -16.73 0.90 -6.57
N ALA A 300 -16.39 0.81 -7.86
CA ALA A 300 -15.00 0.85 -8.29
C ALA A 300 -14.36 2.23 -8.11
N VAL A 301 -15.10 3.31 -8.42
CA VAL A 301 -14.66 4.70 -8.18
C VAL A 301 -14.52 4.98 -6.69
N GLU A 302 -15.46 4.55 -5.86
CA GLU A 302 -15.40 4.71 -4.41
C GLU A 302 -14.21 3.94 -3.82
N ALA A 303 -13.95 2.72 -4.26
CA ALA A 303 -12.79 1.94 -3.82
C ALA A 303 -11.46 2.62 -4.20
N ALA A 304 -11.35 3.13 -5.42
CA ALA A 304 -10.15 3.81 -5.90
C ALA A 304 -9.92 5.17 -5.22
N THR A 305 -10.95 5.99 -5.07
CA THR A 305 -10.87 7.28 -4.37
C THR A 305 -10.59 7.12 -2.88
N LYS A 306 -11.15 6.11 -2.22
CA LYS A 306 -10.86 5.77 -0.82
C LYS A 306 -9.39 5.37 -0.62
N PHE A 307 -8.80 4.67 -1.58
CA PHE A 307 -7.36 4.38 -1.56
C PHE A 307 -6.54 5.69 -1.60
N TRP A 308 -6.78 6.55 -2.60
CA TRP A 308 -6.02 7.79 -2.75
C TRP A 308 -6.24 8.78 -1.59
N SER A 309 -7.46 8.85 -1.05
CA SER A 309 -7.78 9.69 0.10
C SER A 309 -6.98 9.34 1.36
N LYS A 310 -6.49 8.09 1.44
CA LYS A 310 -5.64 7.60 2.53
C LYS A 310 -4.15 7.68 2.19
N ALA A 311 -3.78 7.33 0.96
CA ALA A 311 -2.40 7.22 0.51
C ALA A 311 -1.70 8.58 0.41
N ILE A 312 -2.44 9.65 0.09
CA ILE A 312 -1.87 10.99 -0.10
C ILE A 312 -2.70 12.06 0.61
N ARG A 313 -2.06 13.19 0.90
CA ARG A 313 -2.70 14.37 1.50
C ARG A 313 -2.15 15.64 0.88
N PRO A 314 -2.99 16.61 0.48
CA PRO A 314 -2.49 17.91 0.04
C PRO A 314 -1.69 18.58 1.18
N LYS A 315 -0.51 19.13 0.87
CA LYS A 315 0.34 19.82 1.86
C LYS A 315 -0.35 21.02 2.51
N TYR A 316 -1.26 21.66 1.77
CA TYR A 316 -2.02 22.81 2.21
C TYR A 316 -3.52 22.51 2.15
N LYS A 317 -4.23 22.81 3.24
CA LYS A 317 -5.69 22.72 3.28
C LYS A 317 -6.31 23.94 2.61
N LEU A 318 -7.21 23.70 1.66
CA LEU A 318 -8.04 24.76 1.09
C LEU A 318 -9.04 25.23 2.16
N ASN A 319 -8.96 26.49 2.59
CA ASN A 319 -9.89 27.05 3.58
C ASN A 319 -11.30 27.32 3.00
N ASN A 320 -11.47 27.26 1.68
CA ASN A 320 -12.70 27.62 0.97
C ASN A 320 -13.21 26.48 0.09
N ARG A 321 -14.53 26.51 -0.18
CA ARG A 321 -15.16 25.64 -1.18
C ARG A 321 -14.53 25.85 -2.55
N ILE A 322 -14.22 24.76 -3.26
CA ILE A 322 -13.71 24.81 -4.63
C ILE A 322 -14.78 25.42 -5.53
N ARG A 323 -14.37 26.45 -6.29
CA ARG A 323 -15.12 27.02 -7.40
C ARG A 323 -14.20 27.08 -8.60
N LEU A 324 -14.58 26.40 -9.68
CA LEU A 324 -13.75 26.30 -10.87
C LEU A 324 -13.92 27.54 -11.75
N ALA A 325 -12.80 28.06 -12.25
CA ALA A 325 -12.79 29.13 -13.24
C ALA A 325 -13.48 28.69 -14.52
N ARG A 326 -14.28 29.61 -15.08
CA ARG A 326 -14.91 29.42 -16.39
C ARG A 326 -13.86 29.43 -17.49
N GLN A 327 -14.07 28.61 -18.52
CA GLN A 327 -13.16 28.56 -19.66
C GLN A 327 -13.23 29.83 -20.51
N CYS A 328 -12.11 30.19 -21.15
CA CYS A 328 -12.00 31.35 -22.02
C CYS A 328 -11.94 30.92 -23.49
N PRO A 329 -12.51 31.68 -24.45
CA PRO A 329 -12.42 31.38 -25.88
C PRO A 329 -10.98 31.34 -26.39
N SER A 330 -10.14 32.29 -25.96
CA SER A 330 -8.69 32.20 -26.11
C SER A 330 -8.09 31.56 -24.87
N ARG A 331 -7.23 30.54 -24.99
CA ARG A 331 -6.46 29.97 -23.86
C ARG A 331 -5.49 30.98 -23.18
N LYS A 332 -5.44 32.22 -23.67
CA LYS A 332 -4.68 33.33 -23.09
C LYS A 332 -5.43 33.85 -21.85
N MET A 333 -4.88 33.56 -20.68
CA MET A 333 -5.36 34.04 -19.38
C MET A 333 -4.42 35.10 -18.84
N PHE A 334 -4.96 36.14 -18.22
CA PHE A 334 -4.18 37.19 -17.57
C PHE A 334 -4.37 37.14 -16.06
N ILE A 335 -3.32 37.51 -15.33
CA ILE A 335 -3.41 37.83 -13.91
C ILE A 335 -3.35 39.36 -13.78
N VAL A 336 -4.14 39.89 -12.86
CA VAL A 336 -4.26 41.32 -12.60
C VAL A 336 -3.39 41.68 -11.41
N GLU A 337 -2.66 42.79 -11.49
CA GLU A 337 -1.89 43.32 -10.36
C GLU A 337 -2.81 43.47 -9.13
N ASN A 338 -2.42 42.85 -8.01
CA ASN A 338 -3.15 42.74 -6.73
C ASN A 338 -4.24 41.66 -6.58
N ASP A 339 -4.53 40.83 -7.60
CA ASP A 339 -5.40 39.65 -7.49
C ASP A 339 -4.78 38.42 -8.17
N TYR A 340 -3.68 37.93 -7.59
CA TYR A 340 -2.87 36.83 -8.11
C TYR A 340 -3.53 35.45 -8.02
N SER A 341 -4.75 35.38 -7.52
CA SER A 341 -5.45 34.13 -7.22
C SER A 341 -6.55 33.79 -8.20
N VAL A 342 -6.69 34.59 -9.26
CA VAL A 342 -7.82 34.55 -10.17
C VAL A 342 -7.34 34.74 -11.61
N HIS A 343 -7.75 33.81 -12.48
CA HIS A 343 -7.53 33.94 -13.92
C HIS A 343 -8.65 34.75 -14.57
N TYR A 344 -8.27 35.71 -15.41
CA TYR A 344 -9.19 36.53 -16.18
C TYR A 344 -9.10 36.17 -17.68
N CYS A 345 -10.27 36.02 -18.31
CA CYS A 345 -10.37 35.90 -19.76
C CYS A 345 -10.15 37.25 -20.42
N SER A 346 -9.55 37.26 -21.61
CA SER A 346 -9.24 38.49 -22.38
C SER A 346 -10.47 39.31 -22.83
N GLU A 347 -11.60 38.65 -23.03
CA GLU A 347 -12.81 39.27 -23.60
C GLU A 347 -14.07 38.78 -22.89
N LYS A 348 -14.35 37.48 -22.96
CA LYS A 348 -15.51 36.84 -22.34
C LYS A 348 -15.17 35.47 -21.78
N CYS A 349 -15.97 34.97 -20.86
CA CYS A 349 -15.99 33.54 -20.54
C CYS A 349 -16.87 32.81 -21.56
N LEU A 350 -16.62 31.51 -21.72
CA LEU A 350 -17.54 30.61 -22.40
C LEU A 350 -18.78 30.36 -21.52
N ASP A 351 -19.92 30.19 -22.18
CA ASP A 351 -21.19 29.89 -21.50
C ASP A 351 -21.12 28.53 -20.79
N GLU A 352 -20.48 27.56 -21.45
CA GLU A 352 -20.19 26.24 -20.90
C GLU A 352 -18.71 26.10 -20.54
N THR A 353 -18.45 25.46 -19.41
CA THR A 353 -17.10 25.08 -18.98
C THR A 353 -17.05 23.57 -18.90
N HIS A 354 -16.07 22.97 -19.57
CA HIS A 354 -15.93 21.52 -19.68
C HIS A 354 -14.76 20.99 -18.86
N CYS A 355 -14.92 19.81 -18.29
CA CYS A 355 -13.87 19.03 -17.63
C CYS A 355 -13.84 17.65 -18.28
N GLY A 356 -12.94 17.46 -19.25
CA GLY A 356 -13.08 16.36 -20.22
C GLY A 356 -14.30 16.58 -21.09
N ASP A 357 -15.12 15.56 -21.24
CA ASP A 357 -16.38 15.60 -21.99
C ASP A 357 -17.60 16.00 -21.13
N ILE A 358 -17.37 16.39 -19.87
CA ILE A 358 -18.41 16.71 -18.89
C ILE A 358 -18.58 18.23 -18.77
N ILE A 359 -19.82 18.70 -18.92
CA ILE A 359 -20.19 20.09 -18.61
C ILE A 359 -20.17 20.27 -17.08
N VAL A 360 -19.33 21.18 -16.61
CA VAL A 360 -19.21 21.52 -15.20
C VAL A 360 -20.49 22.23 -14.73
N PRO A 361 -21.16 21.74 -13.67
CA PRO A 361 -22.38 22.36 -13.16
C PRO A 361 -22.18 23.80 -12.69
N TYR A 362 -23.21 24.64 -12.84
CA TYR A 362 -23.18 26.04 -12.44
C TYR A 362 -22.79 26.21 -10.97
N GLU A 363 -23.31 25.36 -10.09
CA GLU A 363 -23.03 25.35 -8.66
C GLU A 363 -21.53 25.18 -8.34
N HIS A 364 -20.75 24.56 -9.23
CA HIS A 364 -19.32 24.36 -9.06
C HIS A 364 -18.48 25.49 -9.65
N LEU A 365 -19.07 26.42 -10.40
CA LEU A 365 -18.36 27.48 -11.11
C LEU A 365 -18.25 28.75 -10.28
N GLN A 366 -17.16 29.48 -10.44
CA GLN A 366 -17.10 30.88 -10.04
C GLN A 366 -17.78 31.78 -11.09
N GLN A 367 -18.08 33.00 -10.68
CA GLN A 367 -18.52 34.07 -11.58
C GLN A 367 -17.48 34.33 -12.67
N CYS A 368 -17.91 34.85 -13.81
CA CYS A 368 -17.02 35.10 -14.92
C CYS A 368 -16.06 36.25 -14.59
N HIS A 369 -14.78 36.08 -14.89
CA HIS A 369 -13.75 37.10 -14.69
C HIS A 369 -13.15 37.44 -16.04
N VAL A 370 -13.29 38.70 -16.46
CA VAL A 370 -12.79 39.17 -17.76
C VAL A 370 -11.95 40.42 -17.57
N CYS A 371 -10.92 40.58 -18.40
CA CYS A 371 -10.06 41.75 -18.37
C CYS A 371 -9.68 42.17 -19.78
N ASN A 372 -9.95 43.43 -20.11
CA ASN A 372 -9.67 43.95 -21.43
C ASN A 372 -8.17 44.26 -21.65
N LYS A 373 -7.79 44.64 -22.88
CA LYS A 373 -6.40 44.97 -23.25
C LYS A 373 -5.79 46.12 -22.44
N ASP A 374 -6.60 46.99 -21.86
CA ASP A 374 -6.18 48.10 -20.99
C ASP A 374 -6.05 47.68 -19.51
N ARG A 375 -6.11 46.37 -19.21
CA ARG A 375 -6.13 45.81 -17.85
C ARG A 375 -7.30 46.30 -16.98
N LYS A 376 -8.43 46.73 -17.59
CA LYS A 376 -9.68 46.95 -16.86
C LYS A 376 -10.41 45.63 -16.74
N CYS A 377 -10.52 45.15 -15.51
CA CYS A 377 -11.07 43.84 -15.23
C CYS A 377 -12.40 43.94 -14.49
N GLU A 378 -13.34 43.09 -14.88
CA GLU A 378 -14.68 43.03 -14.32
C GLU A 378 -15.05 41.59 -13.96
N ARG A 379 -15.96 41.46 -13.00
CA ARG A 379 -16.50 40.19 -12.55
C ARG A 379 -17.99 40.16 -12.85
N ILE A 380 -18.42 39.23 -13.70
CA ILE A 380 -19.76 39.18 -14.29
C ILE A 380 -20.51 37.96 -13.74
N GLY A 381 -21.74 38.19 -13.30
CA GLY A 381 -22.63 37.15 -12.77
C GLY A 381 -22.43 36.88 -11.27
N THR A 382 -22.88 35.72 -10.80
CA THR A 382 -22.75 35.32 -9.39
C THR A 382 -21.97 34.02 -9.27
N ASN A 383 -21.36 33.81 -8.09
CA ASN A 383 -20.68 32.56 -7.79
C ASN A 383 -21.68 31.42 -7.56
N GLY A 384 -21.35 30.23 -8.02
CA GLY A 384 -21.99 28.99 -7.57
C GLY A 384 -21.76 28.74 -6.07
N SER A 385 -22.51 27.77 -5.52
CA SER A 385 -22.42 27.40 -4.11
C SER A 385 -21.04 26.84 -3.71
N GLY A 386 -20.28 26.33 -4.67
CA GLY A 386 -18.96 25.72 -4.52
C GLY A 386 -19.02 24.35 -3.84
N VAL A 387 -17.97 23.55 -4.06
CA VAL A 387 -17.85 22.20 -3.51
C VAL A 387 -16.98 22.20 -2.26
N ASN A 388 -17.47 21.66 -1.16
CA ASN A 388 -16.70 21.49 0.07
C ASN A 388 -15.82 20.24 -0.01
N ALA A 389 -14.69 20.33 -0.72
CA ALA A 389 -13.72 19.27 -0.91
C ALA A 389 -12.35 19.87 -1.27
N GLU A 390 -11.34 19.02 -1.39
CA GLU A 390 -9.97 19.39 -1.74
C GLU A 390 -9.59 19.02 -3.18
N PHE A 391 -10.40 18.15 -3.78
CA PHE A 391 -10.35 17.78 -5.19
C PHE A 391 -11.75 17.37 -5.67
N ILE A 392 -12.09 17.71 -6.92
CA ILE A 392 -13.34 17.28 -7.56
C ILE A 392 -13.01 16.29 -8.68
N LEU A 393 -13.54 15.08 -8.59
CA LEU A 393 -13.45 14.06 -9.62
C LEU A 393 -14.79 13.96 -10.37
N TYR A 394 -14.80 14.38 -11.63
CA TYR A 394 -15.96 14.23 -12.51
C TYR A 394 -15.91 12.87 -13.20
N VAL A 395 -17.00 12.11 -13.13
CA VAL A 395 -17.07 10.75 -13.66
C VAL A 395 -18.17 10.65 -14.71
N SER A 396 -17.80 10.24 -15.92
CA SER A 396 -18.73 9.98 -17.02
C SER A 396 -18.63 8.55 -17.53
N ALA A 397 -19.63 8.16 -18.31
CA ALA A 397 -19.63 6.91 -19.05
C ALA A 397 -20.11 7.17 -20.49
N LEU A 398 -19.22 7.76 -21.29
CA LEU A 398 -19.48 8.17 -22.68
C LEU A 398 -18.67 7.30 -23.64
N ASP A 399 -19.29 6.95 -24.75
CA ASP A 399 -18.62 6.27 -25.86
C ASP A 399 -17.98 7.33 -26.78
N THR A 400 -16.67 7.50 -26.67
CA THR A 400 -15.90 8.52 -27.40
C THR A 400 -14.83 7.88 -28.27
N ASN A 401 -14.19 8.65 -29.16
CA ASN A 401 -13.11 8.09 -29.99
C ASN A 401 -11.92 7.60 -29.17
N ARG A 402 -11.74 8.12 -27.95
CA ARG A 402 -10.69 7.67 -27.00
C ARG A 402 -10.94 6.27 -26.47
N CYS A 403 -12.16 5.82 -26.64
CA CYS A 403 -12.69 4.58 -26.19
C CYS A 403 -12.56 3.50 -27.32
N GLU A 404 -12.33 3.90 -28.58
CA GLU A 404 -12.11 2.98 -29.72
C GLU A 404 -10.98 1.95 -29.58
N PRO A 405 -9.79 2.27 -29.00
CA PRO A 405 -8.73 1.27 -28.88
C PRO A 405 -9.21 0.14 -27.98
N ILE A 406 -9.11 -1.09 -28.50
CA ILE A 406 -9.74 -2.27 -27.90
C ILE A 406 -9.50 -2.30 -26.39
N ASP A 407 -8.26 -2.20 -25.92
CA ASP A 407 -7.88 -2.40 -24.51
C ASP A 407 -8.15 -1.22 -23.55
N THR A 408 -8.73 -0.11 -24.02
CA THR A 408 -9.03 1.05 -23.16
C THR A 408 -10.28 0.79 -22.30
N LEU A 409 -10.12 0.83 -20.98
CA LEU A 409 -11.24 0.69 -20.03
C LEU A 409 -11.77 2.04 -19.54
N ALA A 410 -10.88 3.00 -19.36
CA ALA A 410 -11.20 4.35 -18.96
C ALA A 410 -10.13 5.31 -19.49
N THR A 411 -10.44 6.60 -19.45
CA THR A 411 -9.47 7.67 -19.74
C THR A 411 -9.65 8.81 -18.77
N ALA A 412 -8.59 9.56 -18.49
CA ALA A 412 -8.64 10.64 -17.54
C ALA A 412 -7.76 11.83 -17.93
N SER A 413 -8.10 12.98 -17.35
CA SER A 413 -7.27 14.19 -17.46
C SER A 413 -7.55 15.13 -16.28
N PHE A 414 -6.53 15.88 -15.85
CA PHE A 414 -6.77 17.03 -14.99
C PHE A 414 -7.52 18.13 -15.76
N CYS A 415 -8.29 18.94 -15.04
CA CYS A 415 -9.14 19.98 -15.62
C CYS A 415 -8.73 21.39 -15.20
N GLN A 416 -8.30 21.56 -13.95
CA GLN A 416 -7.88 22.86 -13.45
C GLN A 416 -6.88 22.74 -12.32
N LEU A 417 -5.93 23.68 -12.31
CA LEU A 417 -4.96 23.86 -11.24
C LEU A 417 -5.42 24.96 -10.28
N GLU A 418 -4.99 24.83 -9.04
CA GLU A 418 -5.05 25.89 -8.06
C GLU A 418 -4.11 27.04 -8.45
N PRO A 419 -4.56 28.29 -8.50
CA PRO A 419 -3.74 29.42 -8.96
C PRO A 419 -2.46 29.73 -8.15
N GLU A 420 -2.41 29.32 -6.88
CA GLU A 420 -1.32 29.69 -5.97
C GLU A 420 -0.24 28.60 -5.87
N GLN A 421 -0.65 27.33 -5.76
CA GLN A 421 0.22 26.17 -5.58
C GLN A 421 0.40 25.32 -6.84
N ASP A 422 -0.28 25.67 -7.94
CA ASP A 422 -0.33 24.91 -9.20
C ASP A 422 -0.82 23.46 -9.06
N ARG A 423 -1.42 23.10 -7.94
CA ARG A 423 -1.91 21.75 -7.67
C ARG A 423 -3.21 21.48 -8.41
N PRO A 424 -3.41 20.31 -9.03
CA PRO A 424 -4.71 19.92 -9.55
C PRO A 424 -5.81 19.93 -8.48
N ILE A 425 -6.92 20.60 -8.78
CA ILE A 425 -8.11 20.69 -7.91
C ILE A 425 -9.35 20.07 -8.55
N ALA A 426 -9.30 19.77 -9.83
CA ALA A 426 -10.35 19.03 -10.52
C ALA A 426 -9.77 18.16 -11.64
N GLY A 427 -10.38 17.01 -11.86
CA GLY A 427 -10.08 16.10 -12.97
C GLY A 427 -11.32 15.33 -13.40
N ASN A 428 -11.23 14.69 -14.56
CA ASN A 428 -12.29 13.84 -15.08
C ASN A 428 -11.79 12.41 -15.32
N ILE A 429 -12.71 11.46 -15.23
CA ILE A 429 -12.55 10.07 -15.67
C ILE A 429 -13.77 9.72 -16.51
N ASN A 430 -13.53 9.21 -17.71
CA ASN A 430 -14.56 8.62 -18.56
C ASN A 430 -14.38 7.10 -18.60
N VAL A 431 -15.36 6.35 -18.10
CA VAL A 431 -15.38 4.88 -18.16
C VAL A 431 -16.09 4.42 -19.42
N CYS A 432 -15.43 3.59 -20.22
CA CYS A 432 -15.93 3.14 -21.52
C CYS A 432 -17.13 2.18 -21.38
N PRO A 433 -18.36 2.54 -21.80
CA PRO A 433 -19.57 1.80 -21.42
C PRO A 433 -19.66 0.36 -21.95
N TRP A 434 -19.22 0.08 -23.19
CA TRP A 434 -19.35 -1.28 -23.76
C TRP A 434 -18.49 -2.31 -23.03
N ARG A 435 -17.48 -1.88 -22.27
CA ARG A 435 -16.64 -2.75 -21.43
C ARG A 435 -17.37 -3.26 -20.19
N LEU A 436 -18.53 -2.69 -19.86
CA LEU A 436 -19.33 -3.02 -18.69
C LEU A 436 -20.46 -4.00 -19.01
N ARG A 437 -20.54 -4.56 -20.23
CA ARG A 437 -21.66 -5.42 -20.67
C ARG A 437 -21.32 -6.92 -20.65
N GLY A 438 -22.29 -7.74 -20.19
CA GLY A 438 -22.27 -9.21 -20.25
C GLY A 438 -21.59 -9.91 -19.07
N ASP A 439 -21.43 -11.24 -19.13
CA ASP A 439 -20.94 -12.11 -18.04
C ASP A 439 -19.49 -11.82 -17.55
N ARG A 440 -18.80 -10.84 -18.16
CA ARG A 440 -17.45 -10.40 -17.80
C ARG A 440 -17.42 -9.39 -16.63
N ILE A 441 -18.58 -8.81 -16.28
CA ILE A 441 -18.76 -7.74 -15.28
C ILE A 441 -18.07 -8.01 -13.94
N TRP A 442 -18.18 -9.23 -13.39
CA TRP A 442 -17.67 -9.54 -12.05
C TRP A 442 -16.23 -10.05 -12.02
N ARG A 443 -15.76 -10.69 -13.11
CA ARG A 443 -14.38 -11.16 -13.21
C ARG A 443 -13.37 -10.01 -13.34
N ASP A 444 -13.80 -8.86 -13.85
CA ASP A 444 -12.94 -7.72 -14.14
C ASP A 444 -13.06 -6.57 -13.11
N PHE A 445 -13.76 -6.75 -11.98
CA PHE A 445 -13.93 -5.67 -10.99
C PHE A 445 -12.59 -5.17 -10.43
N ASP A 446 -11.68 -6.07 -10.04
CA ASP A 446 -10.35 -5.69 -9.54
C ASP A 446 -9.52 -4.96 -10.62
N ARG A 447 -9.65 -5.40 -11.88
CA ARG A 447 -9.02 -4.74 -13.02
C ARG A 447 -9.59 -3.35 -13.24
N LEU A 448 -10.90 -3.17 -13.10
CA LEU A 448 -11.57 -1.88 -13.19
C LEU A 448 -11.11 -0.95 -12.05
N VAL A 449 -11.09 -1.44 -10.81
CA VAL A 449 -10.57 -0.68 -9.66
C VAL A 449 -9.12 -0.27 -9.88
N SER A 450 -8.27 -1.18 -10.37
CA SER A 450 -6.87 -0.89 -10.70
C SER A 450 -6.76 0.18 -11.79
N THR A 451 -7.57 0.07 -12.85
CA THR A 451 -7.61 1.04 -13.94
C THR A 451 -8.09 2.42 -13.43
N ILE A 452 -9.11 2.47 -12.59
CA ILE A 452 -9.56 3.76 -12.04
C ILE A 452 -8.49 4.36 -11.12
N LYS A 453 -7.74 3.56 -10.35
CA LYS A 453 -6.60 4.07 -9.56
C LYS A 453 -5.52 4.68 -10.46
N HIS A 454 -5.21 4.04 -11.59
CA HIS A 454 -4.31 4.55 -12.63
C HIS A 454 -4.84 5.87 -13.21
N GLU A 455 -6.09 5.91 -13.64
CA GLU A 455 -6.71 7.11 -14.22
C GLU A 455 -6.73 8.29 -13.24
N ILE A 456 -6.98 8.04 -11.95
CA ILE A 456 -6.89 9.09 -10.92
C ILE A 456 -5.48 9.70 -10.86
N LEU A 457 -4.40 8.92 -11.05
CA LEU A 457 -3.03 9.46 -11.04
C LEU A 457 -2.78 10.46 -12.18
N HIS A 458 -3.36 10.24 -13.36
CA HIS A 458 -3.30 11.22 -14.46
C HIS A 458 -4.00 12.53 -14.11
N THR A 459 -5.01 12.49 -13.23
CA THR A 459 -5.68 13.70 -12.74
C THR A 459 -4.93 14.42 -11.62
N LEU A 460 -4.05 13.72 -10.89
CA LEU A 460 -3.38 14.24 -9.69
C LEU A 460 -1.94 14.67 -9.92
N VAL A 461 -1.17 13.93 -10.73
CA VAL A 461 0.27 14.21 -10.87
C VAL A 461 0.86 13.80 -12.21
N PHE A 462 0.45 12.66 -12.76
CA PHE A 462 1.18 12.01 -13.84
C PHE A 462 0.57 12.39 -15.18
N SER A 463 0.79 13.63 -15.60
CA SER A 463 0.38 14.11 -16.91
C SER A 463 1.46 15.03 -17.47
N SER A 464 1.71 14.94 -18.78
CA SER A 464 2.69 15.78 -19.46
C SER A 464 2.41 17.29 -19.27
N GLY A 465 1.14 17.65 -19.12
CA GLY A 465 0.71 19.03 -18.82
C GLY A 465 0.97 19.49 -17.38
N LEU A 466 1.34 18.59 -16.46
CA LEU A 466 1.53 18.88 -15.03
C LEU A 466 3.00 19.06 -14.63
N PHE A 467 3.95 18.41 -15.32
CA PHE A 467 5.36 18.41 -14.90
C PHE A 467 6.00 19.80 -14.85
N ALA A 468 5.62 20.70 -15.76
CA ALA A 468 6.12 22.06 -15.74
C ALA A 468 5.66 22.83 -14.49
N PHE A 469 4.61 22.37 -13.82
CA PHE A 469 4.02 23.00 -12.66
C PHE A 469 4.56 22.50 -11.32
N PHE A 470 5.45 21.50 -11.32
CA PHE A 470 6.03 20.96 -10.09
C PHE A 470 6.81 22.01 -9.30
N ARG A 471 6.79 21.83 -7.98
CA ARG A 471 7.41 22.71 -7.00
C ARG A 471 8.34 21.93 -6.08
N ASP A 472 9.37 22.61 -5.58
CA ASP A 472 10.29 22.02 -4.62
C ASP A 472 9.68 21.89 -3.22
N SER A 473 10.46 21.39 -2.26
CA SER A 473 10.01 21.20 -0.88
C SER A 473 9.65 22.50 -0.15
N ASN A 474 10.13 23.65 -0.63
CA ASN A 474 9.82 24.97 -0.08
C ASN A 474 8.59 25.60 -0.75
N GLY A 475 8.03 24.94 -1.77
CA GLY A 475 6.91 25.44 -2.56
C GLY A 475 7.33 26.32 -3.73
N GLU A 476 8.62 26.43 -4.03
CA GLU A 476 9.11 27.24 -5.15
C GLU A 476 9.00 26.46 -6.48
N PRO A 477 8.55 27.08 -7.58
CA PRO A 477 8.48 26.42 -8.89
C PRO A 477 9.84 25.91 -9.37
N PHE A 478 9.90 24.65 -9.83
CA PHE A 478 11.11 24.16 -10.51
C PHE A 478 11.33 24.83 -11.86
N THR A 479 10.23 25.17 -12.55
CA THR A 479 10.24 25.78 -13.89
C THR A 479 9.96 27.27 -13.78
N GLU A 480 10.78 28.08 -14.47
CA GLU A 480 10.67 29.55 -14.50
C GLU A 480 9.24 29.98 -14.91
N ARG A 481 8.69 30.94 -14.16
CA ARG A 481 7.35 31.50 -14.40
C ARG A 481 7.43 32.81 -15.17
N ASP A 482 6.50 33.02 -16.09
CA ASP A 482 6.26 34.32 -16.71
C ASP A 482 5.72 35.31 -15.64
N PRO A 483 6.31 36.50 -15.45
CA PRO A 483 5.86 37.44 -14.42
C PRO A 483 4.41 37.95 -14.59
N ALA A 484 3.90 37.99 -15.82
CA ALA A 484 2.57 38.48 -16.14
C ALA A 484 1.48 37.42 -15.94
N THR A 485 1.76 36.15 -16.22
CA THR A 485 0.78 35.06 -16.12
C THR A 485 0.99 34.13 -14.93
N ARG A 486 2.20 34.13 -14.34
CA ARG A 486 2.71 33.15 -13.35
C ARG A 486 2.72 31.69 -13.83
N TRP A 487 2.44 31.45 -15.10
CA TRP A 487 2.53 30.13 -15.71
C TRP A 487 3.95 29.87 -16.23
N PRO A 488 4.34 28.61 -16.50
CA PRO A 488 5.65 28.32 -17.06
C PRO A 488 5.90 29.12 -18.34
N LYS A 489 7.11 29.67 -18.48
CA LYS A 489 7.45 30.60 -19.57
C LYS A 489 7.50 29.93 -20.95
N ALA A 490 7.94 28.68 -21.01
CA ALA A 490 8.10 27.92 -22.24
C ALA A 490 6.86 27.04 -22.51
N TYR A 491 6.29 27.17 -23.71
CA TYR A 491 5.13 26.40 -24.17
C TYR A 491 5.44 25.73 -25.50
N ASP A 492 5.20 24.43 -25.60
CA ASP A 492 5.33 23.66 -26.83
C ASP A 492 3.99 23.69 -27.58
N GLU A 493 3.93 24.43 -28.68
CA GLU A 493 2.71 24.54 -29.49
C GLU A 493 2.33 23.23 -30.19
N LYS A 494 3.29 22.34 -30.46
CA LYS A 494 3.01 21.06 -31.14
C LYS A 494 2.37 20.07 -30.17
N LEU A 495 2.91 20.00 -28.95
CA LEU A 495 2.41 19.11 -27.90
C LEU A 495 1.31 19.75 -27.05
N GLN A 496 1.07 21.04 -27.20
CA GLN A 496 0.07 21.82 -26.46
C GLN A 496 0.28 21.78 -24.93
N VAL A 497 1.53 21.66 -24.47
CA VAL A 497 1.92 21.58 -23.06
C VAL A 497 3.05 22.56 -22.73
N TYR A 498 3.14 22.94 -21.46
CA TYR A 498 4.28 23.72 -20.98
C TYR A 498 5.53 22.85 -20.85
N THR A 499 6.67 23.41 -21.23
CA THR A 499 7.95 22.70 -21.18
C THR A 499 8.51 22.75 -19.75
N PRO A 500 8.69 21.61 -19.07
CA PRO A 500 9.32 21.57 -17.75
C PRO A 500 10.81 21.91 -17.81
N SER A 501 11.37 22.39 -16.70
CA SER A 501 12.81 22.57 -16.56
C SER A 501 13.58 21.24 -16.50
N ASP A 502 14.89 21.32 -16.77
CA ASP A 502 15.85 20.21 -16.63
C ASP A 502 15.97 19.64 -15.20
N LYS A 503 15.37 20.31 -14.19
CA LYS A 503 15.26 19.79 -12.82
C LYS A 503 14.14 18.78 -12.66
N VAL A 504 13.17 18.76 -13.57
CA VAL A 504 12.02 17.84 -13.55
C VAL A 504 12.16 16.78 -14.63
N LEU A 505 12.29 17.19 -15.89
CA LEU A 505 12.51 16.28 -17.01
C LEU A 505 13.83 16.59 -17.69
N LYS A 506 14.61 15.55 -17.98
CA LYS A 506 15.89 15.69 -18.65
C LYS A 506 16.04 14.68 -19.77
N GLN A 507 16.52 15.16 -20.92
CA GLN A 507 16.89 14.31 -22.03
C GLN A 507 18.29 13.74 -21.80
N ILE A 508 18.41 12.42 -21.82
CA ILE A 508 19.65 11.69 -21.61
C ILE A 508 19.97 10.89 -22.87
N VAL A 509 21.20 11.03 -23.37
CA VAL A 509 21.69 10.28 -24.53
C VAL A 509 22.51 9.09 -24.06
N ARG A 510 22.01 7.87 -24.29
CA ARG A 510 22.79 6.63 -24.11
C ARG A 510 23.55 6.36 -25.41
N LYS A 511 24.88 6.49 -25.35
CA LYS A 511 25.78 6.14 -26.46
C LYS A 511 25.93 4.62 -26.53
N ASN A 512 26.24 4.10 -27.72
CA ASN A 512 26.49 2.68 -27.96
C ASN A 512 25.32 1.77 -27.53
N TRP A 513 24.08 2.23 -27.72
CA TRP A 513 22.89 1.43 -27.48
C TRP A 513 22.85 0.26 -28.48
N LYS A 514 23.01 -0.97 -27.99
CA LYS A 514 23.09 -2.17 -28.83
C LYS A 514 21.71 -2.56 -29.36
N ILE A 515 21.63 -2.80 -30.66
CA ILE A 515 20.47 -3.35 -31.37
C ILE A 515 20.93 -4.55 -32.19
N ARG A 516 20.01 -5.33 -32.76
CA ARG A 516 20.35 -6.47 -33.62
C ARG A 516 21.31 -6.10 -34.76
N GLY A 517 21.14 -4.91 -35.36
CA GLY A 517 21.92 -4.42 -36.50
C GLY A 517 23.20 -3.64 -36.18
N GLY A 518 23.59 -3.49 -34.91
CA GLY A 518 24.79 -2.72 -34.53
C GLY A 518 24.59 -1.86 -33.28
N LEU A 519 25.20 -0.67 -33.28
CA LEU A 519 25.16 0.30 -32.18
C LEU A 519 24.52 1.60 -32.66
N MET A 520 23.73 2.25 -31.80
CA MET A 520 23.15 3.56 -32.07
C MET A 520 23.17 4.46 -30.84
N ASN A 521 22.84 5.75 -31.01
CA ASN A 521 22.54 6.63 -29.89
C ASN A 521 21.05 6.55 -29.57
N LYS A 522 20.67 6.26 -28.32
CA LYS A 522 19.28 6.31 -27.88
C LYS A 522 19.06 7.56 -27.03
N ILE A 523 18.04 8.31 -27.40
CA ILE A 523 17.52 9.42 -26.61
C ILE A 523 16.48 8.86 -25.64
N ILE A 524 16.64 9.17 -24.36
CA ILE A 524 15.75 8.75 -23.29
C ILE A 524 15.31 10.01 -22.54
N LEU A 525 14.00 10.16 -22.33
CA LEU A 525 13.49 11.20 -21.46
C LEU A 525 13.35 10.65 -20.05
N MET A 526 13.94 11.32 -19.08
CA MET A 526 13.94 10.90 -17.69
C MET A 526 13.28 11.94 -16.80
N LEU A 527 12.49 11.46 -15.84
CA LEU A 527 12.04 12.24 -14.71
C LEU A 527 13.10 12.18 -13.60
N VAL A 528 13.69 13.33 -13.29
CA VAL A 528 14.95 13.44 -12.51
C VAL A 528 14.77 14.11 -11.15
N THR A 529 13.54 14.19 -10.66
CA THR A 529 13.24 14.79 -9.36
C THR A 529 13.88 13.99 -8.20
N PRO A 530 14.17 14.63 -7.06
CA PRO A 530 15.07 14.05 -6.06
C PRO A 530 14.65 12.71 -5.46
N LYS A 531 13.37 12.55 -5.05
CA LYS A 531 12.89 11.29 -4.45
C LYS A 531 12.71 10.21 -5.51
N VAL A 532 12.20 10.56 -6.69
CA VAL A 532 12.11 9.63 -7.82
C VAL A 532 13.50 9.06 -8.15
N GLN A 533 14.50 9.93 -8.25
CA GLN A 533 15.90 9.53 -8.46
C GLN A 533 16.40 8.62 -7.33
N ALA A 534 16.13 8.96 -6.06
CA ALA A 534 16.54 8.13 -4.92
C ALA A 534 15.92 6.71 -4.98
N ILE A 535 14.60 6.62 -5.21
CA ILE A 535 13.87 5.35 -5.29
C ILE A 535 14.39 4.47 -6.41
N VAL A 536 14.62 5.02 -7.62
CA VAL A 536 15.11 4.18 -8.73
C VAL A 536 16.56 3.73 -8.52
N ARG A 537 17.40 4.55 -7.89
CA ARG A 537 18.78 4.16 -7.56
C ARG A 537 18.81 3.00 -6.59
N GLU A 538 17.97 3.04 -5.57
CA GLU A 538 17.79 1.96 -4.61
C GLU A 538 17.22 0.71 -5.30
N HIS A 539 16.09 0.84 -6.01
CA HIS A 539 15.40 -0.26 -6.67
C HIS A 539 16.32 -1.05 -7.60
N PHE A 540 17.08 -0.37 -8.46
CA PHE A 540 17.99 -1.04 -9.39
C PHE A 540 19.37 -1.36 -8.79
N SER A 541 19.69 -0.92 -7.57
CA SER A 541 21.07 -0.92 -7.05
C SER A 541 22.06 -0.22 -8.00
N CYS A 542 21.69 0.97 -8.48
CA CYS A 542 22.50 1.76 -9.41
C CYS A 542 22.65 3.21 -8.95
N SER A 543 23.70 3.52 -8.18
CA SER A 543 23.95 4.85 -7.60
C SER A 543 24.13 5.98 -8.62
N THR A 544 24.51 5.65 -9.86
CA THR A 544 24.75 6.64 -10.92
C THR A 544 23.52 6.91 -11.80
N LEU A 545 22.38 6.27 -11.53
CA LEU A 545 21.16 6.46 -12.33
C LEU A 545 20.63 7.90 -12.17
N GLU A 546 20.24 8.51 -13.28
CA GLU A 546 19.89 9.93 -13.37
C GLU A 546 18.45 10.21 -12.99
N GLY A 547 17.55 9.23 -13.17
CA GLY A 547 16.12 9.37 -12.90
C GLY A 547 15.34 8.14 -13.40
N ALA A 548 14.01 8.26 -13.43
CA ALA A 548 13.12 7.24 -13.97
C ALA A 548 12.81 7.51 -15.45
N GLU A 549 12.93 6.49 -16.31
CA GLU A 549 12.61 6.62 -17.74
C GLU A 549 11.10 6.75 -17.94
N LEU A 550 10.69 7.68 -18.81
CA LEU A 550 9.31 7.81 -19.26
C LEU A 550 9.10 7.01 -20.54
N GLU A 551 7.89 6.48 -20.69
CA GLU A 551 7.46 5.73 -21.88
C GLU A 551 7.68 6.55 -23.15
N ASN A 552 8.32 5.91 -24.14
CA ASN A 552 8.68 6.53 -25.41
C ASN A 552 7.95 5.92 -26.62
N GLN A 553 7.07 4.95 -26.39
CA GLN A 553 6.20 4.34 -27.40
C GLN A 553 4.73 4.74 -27.25
N GLY A 554 3.94 4.41 -28.27
CA GLY A 554 2.52 4.68 -28.31
C GLY A 554 2.17 6.07 -28.84
N SER A 555 0.92 6.46 -28.65
CA SER A 555 0.42 7.78 -29.06
C SER A 555 0.89 8.87 -28.10
N ILE A 556 0.61 10.15 -28.40
CA ILE A 556 0.85 11.29 -27.50
C ILE A 556 0.14 11.12 -26.14
N GLY A 557 -0.92 10.30 -26.06
CA GLY A 557 -1.59 9.96 -24.81
C GLY A 557 -0.89 8.88 -23.97
N THR A 558 0.09 8.18 -24.54
CA THR A 558 0.83 7.08 -23.89
C THR A 558 2.27 7.47 -23.60
N ALA A 559 2.96 8.02 -24.60
CA ALA A 559 4.32 8.53 -24.42
C ALA A 559 4.30 9.74 -23.49
N LEU A 560 5.32 9.88 -22.65
CA LEU A 560 5.49 10.98 -21.67
C LEU A 560 4.52 10.98 -20.48
N THR A 561 3.47 10.17 -20.49
CA THR A 561 2.46 10.12 -19.42
C THR A 561 2.54 8.86 -18.57
N HIS A 562 3.51 7.98 -18.84
CA HIS A 562 3.70 6.69 -18.19
C HIS A 562 5.17 6.42 -17.89
N TRP A 563 5.42 5.50 -16.97
CA TRP A 563 6.75 4.91 -16.77
C TRP A 563 7.11 3.98 -17.93
N GLU A 564 8.40 3.95 -18.29
CA GLU A 564 8.93 3.08 -19.32
C GLU A 564 8.72 1.60 -18.96
N LYS A 565 7.85 0.93 -19.73
CA LYS A 565 7.40 -0.42 -19.41
C LYS A 565 8.54 -1.43 -19.36
N ARG A 566 9.57 -1.30 -20.21
CA ARG A 566 10.78 -2.15 -20.19
C ARG A 566 11.41 -2.24 -18.80
N LEU A 567 11.41 -1.15 -18.06
CA LEU A 567 12.05 -1.05 -16.75
C LEU A 567 11.10 -1.24 -15.58
N PHE A 568 9.80 -1.10 -15.81
CA PHE A 568 8.80 -1.00 -14.76
C PHE A 568 7.54 -1.83 -15.04
N GLU A 569 7.63 -2.96 -15.76
CA GLU A 569 6.50 -3.80 -16.26
C GLU A 569 5.30 -3.95 -15.31
N HIS A 570 5.53 -4.12 -14.01
CA HIS A 570 4.48 -4.34 -13.00
C HIS A 570 4.03 -3.06 -12.28
N GLU A 571 4.50 -1.88 -12.69
CA GLU A 571 4.07 -0.61 -12.12
C GLU A 571 2.73 -0.20 -12.70
N ILE A 572 1.84 0.32 -11.84
CA ILE A 572 0.49 0.71 -12.23
C ILE A 572 0.47 1.76 -13.36
N MET A 573 1.44 2.66 -13.40
CA MET A 573 1.57 3.75 -14.38
C MET A 573 2.41 3.36 -15.59
N THR A 574 2.47 2.07 -15.94
CA THR A 574 2.90 1.67 -17.30
C THR A 574 1.75 1.83 -18.29
N GLY A 575 2.07 2.11 -19.55
CA GLY A 575 1.07 2.45 -20.58
C GLY A 575 0.13 1.30 -21.01
N THR A 576 0.29 0.11 -20.46
CA THR A 576 -0.57 -1.05 -20.71
C THR A 576 -0.73 -1.86 -19.44
N TYR A 577 -1.96 -2.24 -19.11
CA TYR A 577 -2.24 -3.09 -17.96
C TYR A 577 -1.47 -4.41 -18.02
N THR A 578 -0.72 -4.71 -16.97
CA THR A 578 -0.13 -6.03 -16.73
C THR A 578 -0.91 -6.75 -15.65
N GLN A 579 -0.94 -8.08 -15.68
CA GLN A 579 -1.79 -8.91 -14.81
C GLN A 579 -1.55 -8.64 -13.30
N GLU A 580 -0.41 -8.03 -12.93
CA GLU A 580 -0.04 -7.69 -11.57
C GLU A 580 0.48 -6.25 -11.45
N SER A 581 -0.39 -5.29 -11.70
CA SER A 581 -0.05 -3.87 -11.52
C SER A 581 0.01 -3.49 -10.05
N VAL A 582 1.12 -2.88 -9.62
CA VAL A 582 1.33 -2.39 -8.25
C VAL A 582 1.52 -0.88 -8.22
N ILE A 583 0.97 -0.23 -7.19
CA ILE A 583 1.32 1.16 -6.86
C ILE A 583 2.61 1.10 -6.07
N SER A 584 3.72 1.46 -6.71
CA SER A 584 5.05 1.33 -6.10
C SER A 584 5.51 2.62 -5.42
N ASN A 585 6.57 2.52 -4.63
CA ASN A 585 7.23 3.70 -4.05
C ASN A 585 7.71 4.70 -5.12
N LEU A 586 7.89 4.28 -6.38
CA LEU A 586 8.26 5.16 -7.48
C LEU A 586 7.16 6.18 -7.78
N THR A 587 5.92 5.70 -7.97
CA THR A 587 4.77 6.56 -8.24
C THR A 587 4.39 7.42 -7.03
N LEU A 588 4.53 6.86 -5.83
CA LEU A 588 4.36 7.62 -4.58
C LEU A 588 5.41 8.73 -4.43
N ALA A 589 6.67 8.46 -4.82
CA ALA A 589 7.72 9.48 -4.83
C ALA A 589 7.44 10.59 -5.84
N LEU A 590 6.85 10.28 -7.00
CA LEU A 590 6.42 11.29 -7.96
C LEU A 590 5.33 12.22 -7.39
N LEU A 591 4.33 11.65 -6.70
CA LEU A 591 3.31 12.42 -5.99
C LEU A 591 3.93 13.39 -4.97
N GLU A 592 4.94 12.95 -4.24
CA GLU A 592 5.62 13.79 -3.24
C GLU A 592 6.53 14.86 -3.87
N ASP A 593 7.30 14.48 -4.90
CA ASP A 593 8.21 15.37 -5.64
C ASP A 593 7.47 16.42 -6.48
N SER A 594 6.16 16.24 -6.73
CA SER A 594 5.32 17.28 -7.33
C SER A 594 5.29 18.57 -6.50
N GLY A 595 5.57 18.46 -5.19
CA GLY A 595 5.45 19.54 -4.22
C GLY A 595 4.05 19.69 -3.65
N TRP A 596 3.05 18.95 -4.16
CA TRP A 596 1.64 19.15 -3.83
C TRP A 596 1.11 18.28 -2.70
N TYR A 597 1.69 17.08 -2.52
CA TYR A 597 1.17 16.07 -1.61
C TYR A 597 2.24 15.63 -0.59
N ASP A 598 1.80 15.38 0.64
CA ASP A 598 2.47 14.48 1.56
C ASP A 598 1.96 13.06 1.28
N VAL A 599 2.85 12.08 1.30
CA VAL A 599 2.57 10.72 0.83
C VAL A 599 2.88 9.69 1.92
N SER A 600 1.97 8.74 2.10
CA SER A 600 2.19 7.58 2.98
C SER A 600 2.70 6.39 2.17
N TYR A 601 4.00 6.09 2.30
CA TYR A 601 4.64 4.96 1.60
C TYR A 601 4.18 3.58 2.08
N GLU A 602 3.38 3.49 3.15
CA GLU A 602 2.76 2.22 3.59
C GLU A 602 1.78 1.66 2.54
N TYR A 603 1.22 2.52 1.68
CA TYR A 603 0.36 2.12 0.57
C TYR A 603 1.15 1.71 -0.67
N GLY A 604 2.48 1.85 -0.64
CA GLY A 604 3.39 1.42 -1.68
C GLY A 604 3.67 -0.07 -1.58
N LYS A 605 3.56 -0.77 -2.70
CA LYS A 605 3.92 -2.19 -2.81
C LYS A 605 5.30 -2.35 -3.44
N PRO A 606 6.05 -3.42 -3.10
CA PRO A 606 7.33 -3.69 -3.72
C PRO A 606 7.18 -3.89 -5.24
N LEU A 607 7.90 -3.08 -6.02
CA LEU A 607 8.13 -3.39 -7.42
C LEU A 607 9.28 -4.40 -7.48
N LEU A 608 9.06 -5.53 -8.14
CA LEU A 608 10.06 -6.59 -8.17
C LEU A 608 10.77 -6.71 -9.52
N TRP A 609 10.10 -6.29 -10.60
CA TRP A 609 10.69 -6.23 -11.93
C TRP A 609 11.94 -5.34 -11.94
N GLY A 610 13.07 -5.90 -12.36
CA GLY A 610 14.34 -5.18 -12.44
C GLY A 610 15.06 -4.93 -11.10
N ARG A 611 14.50 -5.36 -9.96
CA ARG A 611 15.06 -5.07 -8.64
C ARG A 611 16.48 -5.65 -8.50
N ASN A 612 17.41 -4.84 -8.01
CA ASN A 612 18.82 -5.19 -7.77
C ASN A 612 19.60 -5.70 -9.00
N LEU A 613 19.14 -5.43 -10.23
CA LEU A 613 19.82 -5.89 -11.45
C LEU A 613 21.02 -5.02 -11.88
N GLY A 614 21.28 -3.92 -11.18
CA GLY A 614 22.44 -3.06 -11.36
C GLY A 614 22.32 -2.10 -12.53
N CYS A 615 23.33 -1.25 -12.68
CA CYS A 615 23.38 -0.21 -13.73
C CYS A 615 23.34 -0.78 -15.15
N ASP A 616 23.91 -1.96 -15.37
CA ASP A 616 23.97 -2.58 -16.70
C ASP A 616 22.55 -2.88 -17.23
N PHE A 617 21.63 -3.32 -16.37
CA PHE A 617 20.25 -3.59 -16.77
C PHE A 617 19.53 -2.31 -17.20
N VAL A 618 19.61 -1.28 -16.36
CA VAL A 618 18.82 -0.06 -16.54
C VAL A 618 19.40 0.84 -17.64
N LYS A 619 20.73 0.95 -17.76
CA LYS A 619 21.41 1.88 -18.68
C LYS A 619 21.74 1.30 -20.07
N THR A 620 21.52 0.00 -20.30
CA THR A 620 21.78 -0.63 -21.60
C THR A 620 20.50 -1.19 -22.22
N SER A 621 20.59 -1.58 -23.50
CA SER A 621 19.45 -2.18 -24.19
C SER A 621 19.15 -3.58 -23.65
N CYS A 622 17.90 -4.01 -23.77
CA CYS A 622 17.53 -5.40 -23.47
C CYS A 622 18.37 -6.40 -24.28
N LYS A 623 18.73 -6.07 -25.54
CA LYS A 623 19.66 -6.89 -26.34
C LYS A 623 21.02 -7.02 -25.70
N GLN A 624 21.62 -5.91 -25.27
CA GLN A 624 22.94 -5.94 -24.63
C GLN A 624 22.92 -6.74 -23.34
N TRP A 625 21.86 -6.55 -22.53
CA TRP A 625 21.65 -7.32 -21.31
C TRP A 625 21.56 -8.83 -21.60
N ILE A 626 20.67 -9.21 -22.53
CA ILE A 626 20.47 -10.61 -22.92
C ILE A 626 21.78 -11.22 -23.41
N ASP A 627 22.48 -10.56 -24.34
CA ASP A 627 23.76 -11.05 -24.86
C ASP A 627 24.78 -11.27 -23.74
N SER A 628 24.95 -10.28 -22.85
CA SER A 628 25.91 -10.38 -21.76
C SER A 628 25.58 -11.53 -20.80
N LYS A 629 24.29 -11.78 -20.54
CA LYS A 629 23.85 -12.90 -19.69
C LYS A 629 24.12 -14.24 -20.37
N LEU A 630 23.80 -14.36 -21.66
CA LEU A 630 24.03 -15.60 -22.41
C LEU A 630 25.51 -15.92 -22.58
N GLU A 631 26.36 -14.93 -22.85
CA GLU A 631 27.82 -15.10 -22.91
C GLU A 631 28.37 -15.64 -21.57
N LYS A 632 27.79 -15.21 -20.45
CA LYS A 632 28.13 -15.68 -19.10
C LYS A 632 27.40 -16.96 -18.68
N LYS A 633 26.61 -17.58 -19.57
CA LYS A 633 25.75 -18.75 -19.29
C LYS A 633 24.79 -18.51 -18.11
N GLN A 634 24.31 -17.28 -17.95
CA GLN A 634 23.35 -16.86 -16.92
C GLN A 634 21.94 -16.70 -17.52
N SER A 635 20.93 -16.71 -16.64
CA SER A 635 19.55 -16.40 -17.03
C SER A 635 19.43 -14.97 -17.59
N PRO A 636 18.72 -14.76 -18.72
CA PRO A 636 18.45 -13.43 -19.27
C PRO A 636 17.33 -12.67 -18.52
N TYR A 637 16.86 -13.17 -17.36
CA TYR A 637 15.86 -12.52 -16.50
C TYR A 637 16.09 -11.01 -16.41
N PRO A 638 15.01 -10.19 -16.50
CA PRO A 638 13.59 -10.55 -16.60
C PRO A 638 13.11 -10.83 -18.02
N PHE A 639 14.00 -10.78 -19.02
CA PHE A 639 13.66 -11.10 -20.39
C PHE A 639 13.76 -12.60 -20.66
N CYS A 640 13.12 -13.04 -21.75
CA CYS A 640 13.17 -14.41 -22.21
C CYS A 640 13.64 -14.48 -23.66
N ILE A 641 14.31 -15.58 -24.00
CA ILE A 641 14.66 -15.94 -25.37
C ILE A 641 13.98 -17.28 -25.65
N SER A 642 13.13 -17.35 -26.66
CA SER A 642 12.55 -18.63 -27.07
C SER A 642 13.18 -19.08 -28.38
N SER A 643 13.65 -20.33 -28.42
CA SER A 643 14.06 -21.02 -29.65
C SER A 643 12.89 -21.74 -30.36
N SER A 644 11.65 -21.59 -29.86
CA SER A 644 10.48 -22.28 -30.42
C SER A 644 9.19 -21.46 -30.27
N LYS A 645 8.23 -21.62 -31.21
CA LYS A 645 6.92 -20.93 -31.16
C LYS A 645 6.25 -21.09 -29.79
N PRO A 646 5.48 -20.08 -29.31
CA PRO A 646 4.76 -20.17 -28.06
C PRO A 646 3.91 -21.44 -28.05
N ASN A 647 4.21 -22.36 -27.13
CA ASN A 647 3.48 -23.61 -26.97
C ASN A 647 2.94 -23.61 -25.54
N LEU A 648 1.64 -23.78 -25.38
CA LEU A 648 0.92 -23.82 -24.09
C LEU A 648 1.48 -24.87 -23.11
N SER A 649 2.25 -25.84 -23.61
CA SER A 649 2.96 -26.88 -22.85
C SER A 649 4.35 -26.47 -22.33
N LYS A 650 4.93 -25.36 -22.79
CA LYS A 650 6.23 -24.82 -22.33
C LYS A 650 6.03 -23.64 -21.39
N ARG A 651 5.41 -23.92 -20.24
CA ARG A 651 5.31 -22.95 -19.15
C ARG A 651 6.57 -23.02 -18.30
N ILE A 652 7.06 -21.86 -17.87
CA ILE A 652 8.18 -21.73 -16.94
C ILE A 652 7.67 -21.09 -15.65
N CYS A 653 8.44 -21.17 -14.58
CA CYS A 653 8.16 -20.34 -13.41
C CYS A 653 8.58 -18.91 -13.67
N ASP A 654 7.90 -17.94 -13.05
CA ASP A 654 8.50 -16.63 -12.88
C ASP A 654 9.72 -16.69 -11.95
N TYR A 655 10.40 -15.56 -11.77
CA TYR A 655 11.63 -15.50 -10.97
C TYR A 655 11.38 -15.65 -9.47
N THR A 656 10.15 -15.42 -8.99
CA THR A 656 9.72 -15.67 -7.62
C THR A 656 9.36 -17.13 -7.38
N TYR A 657 9.24 -17.93 -8.45
CA TYR A 657 8.84 -19.34 -8.43
C TYR A 657 7.45 -19.60 -7.84
N ASP A 658 6.63 -18.55 -7.69
CA ASP A 658 5.27 -18.63 -7.16
C ASP A 658 4.22 -18.65 -8.28
N LYS A 659 4.61 -18.33 -9.52
CA LYS A 659 3.68 -18.29 -10.66
C LYS A 659 4.22 -18.98 -11.89
N VAL A 660 3.29 -19.28 -12.77
CA VAL A 660 3.52 -19.93 -14.06
C VAL A 660 3.43 -18.87 -15.16
N VAL A 661 4.54 -18.63 -15.86
CA VAL A 661 4.63 -17.66 -16.96
C VAL A 661 5.02 -18.32 -18.27
N MET A 662 4.83 -17.62 -19.39
CA MET A 662 5.29 -18.06 -20.70
C MET A 662 6.06 -16.95 -21.42
N CYS A 663 7.07 -17.34 -22.20
CA CYS A 663 7.77 -16.40 -23.06
C CYS A 663 6.88 -16.01 -24.25
N ASN A 664 6.31 -14.80 -24.22
CA ASN A 664 5.38 -14.31 -25.24
C ASN A 664 6.10 -13.58 -26.40
N LEU A 665 7.01 -14.28 -27.08
CA LEU A 665 7.62 -13.76 -28.30
C LEU A 665 6.70 -14.03 -29.49
N ILE A 666 6.31 -12.97 -30.19
CA ILE A 666 5.44 -13.01 -31.36
C ILE A 666 6.18 -12.55 -32.61
N GLU A 667 5.81 -13.10 -33.76
CA GLU A 667 6.29 -12.63 -35.06
C GLU A 667 5.41 -11.45 -35.50
N TYR A 668 6.03 -10.31 -35.78
CA TYR A 668 5.33 -9.14 -36.30
C TYR A 668 5.14 -9.29 -37.82
N PRO A 669 3.96 -8.93 -38.36
CA PRO A 669 3.69 -9.02 -39.81
C PRO A 669 4.51 -8.00 -40.62
N THR A 670 5.06 -6.98 -39.97
CA THR A 670 5.94 -5.98 -40.56
C THR A 670 7.26 -5.92 -39.79
N ALA A 671 8.31 -5.42 -40.43
CA ALA A 671 9.60 -5.26 -39.79
C ALA A 671 9.49 -4.30 -38.59
N VAL A 672 9.84 -4.79 -37.41
CA VAL A 672 9.95 -3.99 -36.19
C VAL A 672 11.00 -2.89 -36.42
N PRO A 673 10.79 -1.63 -35.97
CA PRO A 673 11.79 -0.57 -36.09
C PRO A 673 13.16 -0.98 -35.56
N LEU A 674 14.24 -0.54 -36.23
CA LEU A 674 15.63 -0.96 -35.93
C LEU A 674 16.00 -0.83 -34.45
N GLU A 675 15.53 0.23 -33.80
CA GLU A 675 15.78 0.52 -32.39
C GLU A 675 15.15 -0.47 -31.38
N TYR A 676 14.20 -1.29 -31.84
CA TYR A 676 13.49 -2.29 -31.04
C TYR A 676 13.77 -3.73 -31.49
N GLN A 677 14.64 -3.91 -32.49
CA GLN A 677 15.10 -5.24 -32.88
C GLN A 677 16.13 -5.73 -31.86
N VAL A 678 15.69 -6.66 -31.02
CA VAL A 678 16.49 -7.34 -29.99
C VAL A 678 17.25 -8.47 -30.63
#